data_AF-A0A3B5MVL1-F1
#
_entry.id   AF-A0A3B5MVL1-F1
#
_cell.length_a   1.000
_cell.length_b   1.000
_cell.length_c   1.000
_cell.angle_alpha   90.00
_cell.angle_beta   90.00
_cell.angle_gamma   90.00
#
_symmetry.space_group_name_H-M   'P 1'
#
loop_
_entity.id
_entity.type
_entity.pdbx_description
1 polymer ?
#
loop_
_entity_poly.entity_id
_entity_poly.type
_entity_poly.pdbx_seq_one_letter_code
_entity_poly.pdbx_strand_id
1 'polypeptide(L)'
;LKRLFIFQASFLLLITLSHEESKTLQAEQKPLTLLCIGCSLIAPAVLLMLKSFWKACYKSSKLPRKSSVLFFEFLVSVGLAVLTIVAMPHLDIVTNVTILNSVAVLSAFLQAVAQCTAKRMNIFLLPSIMASVVMVVGYCLFVVLYILKDPTDVKTAIWVGLAVGGSILVSFNWWENYFRVICVNSKSNILKNLFEDLTKSQNMLHIMSSLLRIVVTACVLGAYVPLAKMDWDIVTSIPSRETRIVVIIIGVQLISSALCQWFALAACKMHAVRRCFIVPLYLASLAVMVLFIVPVILDYQDHQLILNTTENINFTRYCVDAVIVRNQSLTLVVVTFFSVSFLSGAAASWWIGLVLATIHIWFFKIYRIQKTQDLFGRRLYEGAFIEQSLLLNTRFNIRTRKSRKKNKEDATPALIYLCATMWHETYEEMMNIMISIFRLDQYRPKTEPKFNDFTFEAHIYFDDAFENAKGNQDRDLNTYAKDLVQIITEQQIPEQSIIETPYGARLVVEMPHGNNIVAHFKDKQKIRNKKRWSQVMYLYYLLGVECIKNKTVHSFKREKHNTYLLALDGDTDFQPAAVMLLIDRLKMYPRVGAACGRIHPTGSGPAVWFQKFEYAVSHWLQKTAEHVFGSVLCSPGCFSLFRAEALMDDNVMKKYSTTSTEPSQYIQYDQGEDRWLCTLLLKQGWRVEYNAASDAYTNAPQDFKELYNQRKRWGPSTMANVIDLLGSTNLVSKKNPSMSKPFMFYQLFAMISAILAPATICLMVAGSLSFILDIPSAAALVIAVIPPAIYLGLCFKLKADTQIIIAAVLSIMYAFLMMVVTMSIIASMVKEQTILTPSSIFIMIMSIIYIVTALLHPQELPLLFYGLLYIICIPSAYLLLTIYSMVNMNSVSWGTRETKPTAEAATTAALIFLQNKLKLSLTFTAKNTFKRLCSQMKCCKKSNQRVEDEQLTRRQEIPEPMQLEPQPQNSIDEERFWKELIEKYLEPLQNDKEKQEKTKNELQDLRNKINFSFFFLNALWLVAAFVFQVFKVFQIQFDIVDLNLNKTGKQFQIEPMSLMFILGFAISVFLQFIGMLYHRIMTLIHYVAFLETEPKQQKSARTEVNIFVYYSN
;
A
#
# COMPACT_ATOMS: atom_id res chain seq x y z
N LEU A 1 -13.75 19.05 -11.88
CA LEU A 1 -14.59 19.82 -12.82
C LEU A 1 -14.34 19.37 -14.26
N LYS A 2 -13.17 19.63 -14.88
CA LYS A 2 -12.87 19.24 -16.29
C LYS A 2 -13.30 17.81 -16.67
N ARG A 3 -12.94 16.80 -15.87
CA ARG A 3 -13.29 15.39 -16.15
C ARG A 3 -14.79 15.10 -16.05
N LEU A 4 -15.47 15.76 -15.11
CA LEU A 4 -16.90 15.62 -14.86
C LEU A 4 -17.71 16.25 -15.99
N PHE A 5 -17.24 17.41 -16.47
CA PHE A 5 -17.72 18.05 -17.68
C PHE A 5 -17.56 17.13 -18.90
N ILE A 6 -16.37 16.56 -19.13
CA ILE A 6 -16.15 15.63 -20.25
C ILE A 6 -17.13 14.46 -20.19
N PHE A 7 -17.30 13.84 -19.01
CA PHE A 7 -18.27 12.76 -18.80
C PHE A 7 -19.70 13.16 -19.16
N GLN A 8 -20.18 14.29 -18.64
CA GLN A 8 -21.56 14.69 -18.85
C GLN A 8 -21.80 15.11 -20.31
N ALA A 9 -20.84 15.82 -20.92
CA ALA A 9 -20.88 16.18 -22.33
C ALA A 9 -20.83 14.95 -23.25
N SER A 10 -19.97 13.97 -23.00
CA SER A 10 -19.90 12.75 -23.82
C SER A 10 -21.16 11.91 -23.73
N PHE A 11 -21.78 11.82 -22.55
CA PHE A 11 -23.04 11.11 -22.37
C PHE A 11 -24.20 11.79 -23.12
N LEU A 12 -24.35 13.11 -22.98
CA LEU A 12 -25.40 13.88 -23.64
C LEU A 12 -25.22 13.90 -25.16
N LEU A 13 -23.98 13.97 -25.63
CA LEU A 13 -23.67 13.89 -27.04
C LEU A 13 -24.05 12.51 -27.60
N LEU A 14 -23.77 11.43 -26.86
CA LEU A 14 -24.20 10.07 -27.25
C LEU A 14 -25.73 9.95 -27.33
N ILE A 15 -26.47 10.56 -26.40
CA ILE A 15 -27.94 10.64 -26.44
C ILE A 15 -28.41 11.44 -27.67
N THR A 16 -27.80 12.60 -27.93
CA THR A 16 -28.19 13.48 -29.05
C THR A 16 -27.95 12.82 -30.40
N LEU A 17 -26.88 12.04 -30.53
CA LEU A 17 -26.59 11.25 -31.74
C LEU A 17 -27.63 10.16 -32.01
N SER A 18 -28.38 9.73 -30.98
CA SER A 18 -29.46 8.73 -31.13
C SER A 18 -30.83 9.34 -31.48
N HIS A 19 -30.96 10.67 -31.56
CA HIS A 19 -32.21 11.37 -31.87
C HIS A 19 -32.70 11.08 -33.30
N GLU A 20 -34.02 10.89 -33.48
CA GLU A 20 -34.63 10.57 -34.79
C GLU A 20 -34.37 11.65 -35.85
N GLU A 21 -34.45 12.92 -35.48
CA GLU A 21 -34.24 14.08 -36.36
C GLU A 21 -32.76 14.46 -36.59
N SER A 22 -31.82 13.83 -35.90
CA SER A 22 -30.40 14.14 -36.07
C SER A 22 -29.91 13.65 -37.44
N LYS A 23 -29.33 14.58 -38.23
CA LYS A 23 -28.73 14.31 -39.55
C LYS A 23 -27.25 13.91 -39.49
N THR A 24 -26.64 13.89 -38.29
CA THR A 24 -25.20 13.60 -38.13
C THR A 24 -24.84 12.12 -38.25
N LEU A 25 -25.78 11.21 -37.95
CA LEU A 25 -25.66 9.79 -38.28
C LEU A 25 -26.83 9.39 -39.18
N GLN A 26 -26.53 8.51 -40.14
CA GLN A 26 -27.57 7.83 -40.92
C GLN A 26 -28.47 7.00 -39.99
N ALA A 27 -29.77 6.90 -40.34
CA ALA A 27 -30.78 6.19 -39.54
C ALA A 27 -30.37 4.74 -39.22
N GLU A 28 -29.66 4.11 -40.16
CA GLU A 28 -29.06 2.79 -40.07
C GLU A 28 -28.10 2.63 -38.87
N GLN A 29 -27.34 3.65 -38.49
CA GLN A 29 -26.32 3.53 -37.43
C GLN A 29 -26.84 3.85 -36.01
N LYS A 30 -28.12 4.22 -35.86
CA LYS A 30 -28.74 4.59 -34.58
C LYS A 30 -28.85 3.43 -33.55
N PRO A 31 -29.05 2.16 -33.96
CA PRO A 31 -29.02 1.02 -33.04
C PRO A 31 -27.66 0.85 -32.33
N LEU A 32 -26.56 1.14 -33.01
CA LEU A 32 -25.22 1.09 -32.42
C LEU A 32 -25.04 2.14 -31.33
N THR A 33 -25.53 3.37 -31.53
CA THR A 33 -25.46 4.42 -30.50
C THR A 33 -26.34 4.08 -29.29
N LEU A 34 -27.53 3.51 -29.49
CA LEU A 34 -28.37 2.99 -28.40
C LEU A 34 -27.69 1.84 -27.62
N LEU A 35 -26.99 0.93 -28.33
CA LEU A 35 -26.16 -0.10 -27.71
C LEU A 35 -25.03 0.50 -26.88
N CYS A 36 -24.37 1.55 -27.38
CA CYS A 36 -23.34 2.29 -26.64
C CYS A 36 -23.90 2.97 -25.37
N ILE A 37 -25.11 3.55 -25.43
CA ILE A 37 -25.79 4.07 -24.24
C ILE A 37 -26.02 2.93 -23.24
N GLY A 38 -26.56 1.79 -23.69
CA GLY A 38 -26.74 0.59 -22.86
C GLY A 38 -25.46 0.11 -22.19
N CYS A 39 -24.36 0.00 -22.94
CA CYS A 39 -23.03 -0.34 -22.43
C CYS A 39 -22.54 0.63 -21.34
N SER A 40 -22.80 1.93 -21.52
CA SER A 40 -22.45 2.97 -20.53
C SER A 40 -23.22 2.82 -19.21
N LEU A 41 -24.47 2.33 -19.26
CA LEU A 41 -25.29 2.07 -18.07
C LEU A 41 -24.82 0.84 -17.29
N ILE A 42 -24.45 -0.24 -17.99
CA ILE A 42 -24.10 -1.51 -17.35
C ILE A 42 -22.64 -1.58 -16.91
N ALA A 43 -21.73 -0.76 -17.45
CA ALA A 43 -20.30 -0.82 -17.13
C ALA A 43 -20.01 -0.74 -15.61
N PRO A 44 -20.63 0.15 -14.81
CA PRO A 44 -20.44 0.16 -13.36
C PRO A 44 -20.97 -1.10 -12.67
N ALA A 45 -22.06 -1.69 -13.19
CA ALA A 45 -22.61 -2.95 -12.70
C ALA A 45 -21.64 -4.12 -12.95
N VAL A 46 -21.01 -4.17 -14.13
CA VAL A 46 -19.96 -5.16 -14.46
C VAL A 46 -18.76 -5.00 -13.53
N LEU A 47 -18.28 -3.78 -13.32
CA LEU A 47 -17.18 -3.51 -12.37
C LEU A 47 -17.55 -3.91 -10.93
N LEU A 48 -18.79 -3.68 -10.51
CA LEU A 48 -19.29 -4.07 -9.20
C LEU A 48 -19.36 -5.59 -9.06
N MET A 49 -19.79 -6.28 -10.11
CA MET A 49 -19.86 -7.73 -10.18
C MET A 49 -18.46 -8.33 -10.06
N LEU A 50 -17.50 -7.90 -10.89
CA LEU A 50 -16.11 -8.36 -10.84
C LEU A 50 -15.49 -8.14 -9.46
N LYS A 51 -15.68 -6.96 -8.88
CA LYS A 51 -15.17 -6.63 -7.53
C LYS A 51 -15.84 -7.47 -6.43
N SER A 52 -17.12 -7.79 -6.57
CA SER A 52 -17.86 -8.57 -5.58
C SER A 52 -17.58 -10.06 -5.72
N PHE A 53 -17.38 -10.54 -6.95
CA PHE A 53 -16.90 -11.89 -7.26
C PHE A 53 -15.50 -12.10 -6.72
N TRP A 54 -14.57 -11.18 -6.99
CA TRP A 54 -13.25 -11.17 -6.37
C TRP A 54 -13.37 -11.24 -4.84
N LYS A 55 -14.18 -10.40 -4.21
CA LYS A 55 -14.39 -10.49 -2.75
C LYS A 55 -15.01 -11.81 -2.29
N ALA A 56 -15.88 -12.42 -3.08
CA ALA A 56 -16.48 -13.72 -2.76
C ALA A 56 -15.45 -14.85 -2.84
N CYS A 57 -14.51 -14.80 -3.80
CA CYS A 57 -13.37 -15.71 -3.85
C CYS A 57 -12.46 -15.60 -2.62
N TYR A 58 -12.40 -14.41 -2.00
CA TYR A 58 -11.54 -14.12 -0.85
C TYR A 58 -12.26 -14.20 0.51
N LYS A 59 -13.61 -14.17 0.55
CA LYS A 59 -14.42 -14.17 1.78
C LYS A 59 -15.69 -15.02 1.63
N SER A 60 -15.94 -15.88 2.61
CA SER A 60 -17.21 -16.61 2.72
C SER A 60 -18.39 -15.63 2.77
N SER A 61 -19.24 -15.65 1.74
CA SER A 61 -20.42 -14.79 1.65
C SER A 61 -21.67 -15.66 1.69
N LYS A 62 -22.65 -15.29 2.54
CA LYS A 62 -23.92 -16.03 2.66
C LYS A 62 -24.93 -15.55 1.62
N LEU A 63 -25.80 -16.46 1.16
CA LEU A 63 -26.93 -16.13 0.30
C LEU A 63 -28.00 -15.33 1.09
N PRO A 64 -28.66 -14.34 0.47
CA PRO A 64 -29.75 -13.59 1.09
C PRO A 64 -31.00 -14.47 1.28
N ARG A 65 -31.72 -14.29 2.41
CA ARG A 65 -32.93 -15.07 2.74
C ARG A 65 -34.22 -14.59 2.07
N LYS A 66 -34.30 -13.32 1.62
CA LYS A 66 -35.51 -12.72 1.03
C LYS A 66 -35.18 -11.92 -0.23
N SER A 67 -36.07 -11.94 -1.21
CA SER A 67 -35.92 -11.30 -2.54
C SER A 67 -36.33 -9.82 -2.59
N SER A 68 -36.89 -9.24 -1.52
CA SER A 68 -37.50 -7.90 -1.54
C SER A 68 -36.55 -6.76 -1.97
N VAL A 69 -35.24 -6.95 -1.87
CA VAL A 69 -34.21 -5.98 -2.29
C VAL A 69 -34.03 -5.98 -3.81
N LEU A 70 -34.18 -7.13 -4.44
CA LEU A 70 -34.10 -7.26 -5.90
C LEU A 70 -35.27 -6.56 -6.60
N PHE A 71 -36.40 -6.39 -5.91
CA PHE A 71 -37.54 -5.63 -6.44
C PHE A 71 -37.21 -4.14 -6.64
N PHE A 72 -36.59 -3.49 -5.65
CA PHE A 72 -36.16 -2.09 -5.80
C PHE A 72 -35.07 -1.95 -6.86
N GLU A 73 -34.15 -2.91 -6.95
CA GLU A 73 -33.14 -2.92 -8.02
C GLU A 73 -33.76 -3.10 -9.41
N PHE A 74 -34.80 -3.93 -9.53
CA PHE A 74 -35.53 -4.11 -10.77
C PHE A 74 -36.18 -2.79 -11.21
N LEU A 75 -36.92 -2.13 -10.31
CA LEU A 75 -37.56 -0.83 -10.59
C LEU A 75 -36.55 0.23 -11.03
N VAL A 76 -35.42 0.33 -10.33
CA VAL A 76 -34.33 1.26 -10.69
C VAL A 76 -33.74 0.93 -12.05
N SER A 77 -33.53 -0.36 -12.36
CA SER A 77 -32.96 -0.80 -13.64
C SER A 77 -33.90 -0.48 -14.82
N VAL A 78 -35.20 -0.71 -14.64
CA VAL A 78 -36.23 -0.37 -15.63
C VAL A 78 -36.30 1.14 -15.81
N GLY A 79 -36.39 1.91 -14.71
CA GLY A 79 -36.44 3.36 -14.76
C GLY A 79 -35.21 3.97 -15.46
N LEU A 80 -34.02 3.43 -15.17
CA LEU A 80 -32.76 3.85 -15.78
C LEU A 80 -32.77 3.60 -17.29
N ALA A 81 -33.08 2.38 -17.72
CA ALA A 81 -33.09 2.01 -19.13
C ALA A 81 -34.16 2.78 -19.91
N VAL A 82 -35.38 2.90 -19.38
CA VAL A 82 -36.47 3.66 -20.02
C VAL A 82 -36.13 5.14 -20.12
N LEU A 83 -35.59 5.74 -19.06
CA LEU A 83 -35.22 7.15 -19.09
C LEU A 83 -34.15 7.41 -20.16
N THR A 84 -33.05 6.66 -20.18
CA THR A 84 -31.89 6.99 -21.02
C THR A 84 -31.92 6.43 -22.44
N ILE A 85 -32.52 5.23 -22.65
CA ILE A 85 -32.58 4.58 -23.97
C ILE A 85 -33.86 4.95 -24.72
N VAL A 86 -34.96 5.18 -24.00
CA VAL A 86 -36.29 5.34 -24.61
C VAL A 86 -36.73 6.81 -24.61
N ALA A 87 -36.63 7.53 -23.49
CA ALA A 87 -37.17 8.90 -23.39
C ALA A 87 -36.16 10.01 -23.80
N MET A 88 -34.95 9.99 -23.25
CA MET A 88 -33.93 11.02 -23.47
C MET A 88 -33.55 11.25 -24.95
N PRO A 89 -33.49 10.23 -25.82
CA PRO A 89 -33.18 10.44 -27.24
C PRO A 89 -34.17 11.33 -27.99
N HIS A 90 -35.39 11.55 -27.46
CA HIS A 90 -36.43 12.40 -28.08
C HIS A 90 -36.54 13.79 -27.43
N LEU A 91 -35.65 14.09 -26.47
CA LEU A 91 -35.62 15.37 -25.77
C LEU A 91 -34.39 16.17 -26.22
N ASP A 92 -34.51 17.49 -26.21
CA ASP A 92 -33.39 18.37 -26.52
C ASP A 92 -32.29 18.29 -25.44
N ILE A 93 -31.07 18.68 -25.81
CA ILE A 93 -29.90 18.55 -24.94
C ILE A 93 -30.03 19.35 -23.64
N VAL A 94 -30.68 20.52 -23.68
CA VAL A 94 -30.89 21.37 -22.50
C VAL A 94 -31.87 20.66 -21.56
N THR A 95 -33.01 20.20 -22.09
CA THR A 95 -33.97 19.41 -21.32
C THR A 95 -33.32 18.17 -20.69
N ASN A 96 -32.53 17.42 -21.45
CA ASN A 96 -31.82 16.25 -20.94
C ASN A 96 -30.87 16.60 -19.78
N VAL A 97 -30.11 17.71 -19.86
CA VAL A 97 -29.27 18.17 -18.74
C VAL A 97 -30.11 18.49 -17.50
N THR A 98 -31.28 19.13 -17.67
CA THR A 98 -32.13 19.50 -16.54
C THR A 98 -32.71 18.28 -15.81
N ILE A 99 -33.20 17.28 -16.55
CA ILE A 99 -33.83 16.07 -16.01
C ILE A 99 -32.83 15.26 -15.17
N LEU A 100 -31.52 15.30 -15.47
CA LEU A 100 -30.51 14.59 -14.68
C LEU A 100 -30.55 14.94 -13.19
N ASN A 101 -30.91 16.18 -12.83
CA ASN A 101 -31.01 16.61 -11.43
C ASN A 101 -32.31 16.20 -10.74
N SER A 102 -33.36 15.85 -11.49
CA SER A 102 -34.69 15.49 -10.97
C SER A 102 -34.70 14.17 -10.16
N VAL A 103 -33.73 13.28 -10.39
CA VAL A 103 -33.63 11.94 -9.77
C VAL A 103 -33.39 11.96 -8.25
N ALA A 104 -33.23 13.12 -7.61
CA ALA A 104 -33.04 13.21 -6.17
C ALA A 104 -34.35 13.20 -5.34
N VAL A 105 -35.53 13.23 -5.98
CA VAL A 105 -36.82 13.51 -5.31
C VAL A 105 -37.14 12.55 -4.16
N LEU A 106 -37.06 11.24 -4.39
CA LEU A 106 -37.34 10.25 -3.35
C LEU A 106 -36.24 10.20 -2.29
N SER A 107 -34.99 10.47 -2.67
CA SER A 107 -33.89 10.58 -1.71
C SER A 107 -34.12 11.73 -0.73
N ALA A 108 -34.54 12.90 -1.22
CA ALA A 108 -34.91 14.04 -0.38
C ALA A 108 -36.09 13.70 0.55
N PHE A 109 -37.12 13.03 0.02
CA PHE A 109 -38.28 12.61 0.81
C PHE A 109 -37.91 11.59 1.90
N LEU A 110 -37.17 10.53 1.55
CA LEU A 110 -36.70 9.52 2.50
C LEU A 110 -35.76 10.12 3.56
N GLN A 111 -34.98 11.13 3.21
CA GLN A 111 -34.14 11.87 4.15
C GLN A 111 -34.98 12.61 5.20
N ALA A 112 -36.03 13.31 4.77
CA ALA A 112 -36.97 13.97 5.68
C ALA A 112 -37.67 12.94 6.60
N VAL A 113 -38.16 11.83 6.04
CA VAL A 113 -38.78 10.74 6.81
C VAL A 113 -37.80 10.13 7.83
N ALA A 114 -36.56 9.88 7.42
CA ALA A 114 -35.53 9.31 8.30
C ALA A 114 -35.20 10.24 9.48
N GLN A 115 -35.17 11.55 9.26
CA GLN A 115 -34.95 12.55 10.30
C GLN A 115 -36.14 12.66 11.26
N CYS A 116 -37.37 12.67 10.75
CA CYS A 116 -38.59 12.65 11.56
C CYS A 116 -38.64 11.40 12.45
N THR A 117 -38.33 10.23 11.87
CA THR A 117 -38.30 8.94 12.60
C THR A 117 -37.23 8.92 13.70
N ALA A 118 -36.12 9.63 13.50
CA ALA A 118 -35.04 9.72 14.49
C ALA A 118 -35.39 10.59 15.72
N LYS A 119 -36.57 11.24 15.76
CA LYS A 119 -37.07 12.10 16.85
C LYS A 119 -36.04 13.13 17.36
N ARG A 120 -35.18 13.63 16.47
CA ARG A 120 -34.26 14.74 16.74
C ARG A 120 -34.57 15.87 15.78
N MET A 121 -34.97 17.03 16.32
CA MET A 121 -34.88 18.28 15.57
C MET A 121 -33.41 18.56 15.28
N ASN A 122 -32.99 18.24 14.07
CA ASN A 122 -31.65 18.47 13.57
C ASN A 122 -31.69 19.66 12.60
N ILE A 123 -30.61 20.42 12.52
CA ILE A 123 -30.49 21.61 11.65
C ILE A 123 -30.73 21.26 10.17
N PHE A 124 -30.62 19.98 9.82
CA PHE A 124 -30.79 19.46 8.46
C PHE A 124 -32.22 19.03 8.11
N LEU A 125 -33.19 19.10 9.04
CA LEU A 125 -34.59 18.72 8.76
C LEU A 125 -35.26 19.69 7.78
N LEU A 126 -35.15 20.98 8.07
CA LEU A 126 -35.75 22.03 7.24
C LEU A 126 -35.20 22.01 5.80
N PRO A 127 -33.87 21.93 5.55
CA PRO A 127 -33.34 21.74 4.20
C PRO A 127 -33.88 20.52 3.46
N SER A 128 -34.10 19.39 4.14
CA SER A 128 -34.62 18.17 3.49
C SER A 128 -36.08 18.28 3.09
N ILE A 129 -36.92 18.91 3.92
CA ILE A 129 -38.32 19.19 3.57
C ILE A 129 -38.39 20.18 2.41
N MET A 130 -37.61 21.27 2.48
CA MET A 130 -37.52 22.25 1.40
C MET A 130 -37.04 21.61 0.09
N ALA A 131 -36.05 20.73 0.15
CA ALA A 131 -35.58 19.99 -1.02
C ALA A 131 -36.71 19.18 -1.67
N SER A 132 -37.50 18.42 -0.88
CA SER A 132 -38.63 17.65 -1.42
C SER A 132 -39.67 18.54 -2.10
N VAL A 133 -40.04 19.67 -1.49
CA VAL A 133 -41.01 20.61 -2.05
C VAL A 133 -40.51 21.22 -3.36
N VAL A 134 -39.28 21.74 -3.36
CA VAL A 134 -38.69 22.40 -4.54
C VAL A 134 -38.53 21.41 -5.70
N MET A 135 -38.20 20.14 -5.43
CA MET A 135 -38.09 19.10 -6.46
C MET A 135 -39.45 18.78 -7.11
N VAL A 136 -40.53 18.72 -6.31
CA VAL A 136 -41.89 18.51 -6.81
C VAL A 136 -42.35 19.71 -7.64
N VAL A 137 -42.06 20.94 -7.18
CA VAL A 137 -42.32 22.16 -7.97
C VAL A 137 -41.63 22.09 -9.33
N GLY A 138 -40.40 21.60 -9.39
CA GLY A 138 -39.70 21.39 -10.66
C GLY A 138 -40.42 20.45 -11.63
N TYR A 139 -40.95 19.33 -11.13
CA TYR A 139 -41.77 18.44 -11.95
C TYR A 139 -43.06 19.11 -12.43
N CYS A 140 -43.73 19.89 -11.58
CA CYS A 140 -44.92 20.63 -11.97
C CYS A 140 -44.62 21.65 -13.08
N LEU A 141 -43.55 22.45 -12.93
CA LEU A 141 -43.11 23.42 -13.95
C LEU A 141 -42.74 22.72 -15.26
N PHE A 142 -42.08 21.57 -15.19
CA PHE A 142 -41.71 20.78 -16.34
C PHE A 142 -42.92 20.23 -17.11
N VAL A 143 -43.91 19.67 -16.41
CA VAL A 143 -45.14 19.18 -17.04
C VAL A 143 -45.97 20.32 -17.63
N VAL A 144 -46.10 21.44 -16.90
CA VAL A 144 -46.83 22.63 -17.38
C VAL A 144 -46.17 23.21 -18.64
N LEU A 145 -44.84 23.27 -18.70
CA LEU A 145 -44.11 23.72 -19.89
C LEU A 145 -44.51 22.94 -21.15
N TYR A 146 -44.53 21.61 -21.07
CA TYR A 146 -44.83 20.78 -22.24
C TYR A 146 -46.33 20.73 -22.60
N ILE A 147 -47.21 20.88 -21.62
CA ILE A 147 -48.65 21.07 -21.88
C ILE A 147 -48.91 22.40 -22.61
N LEU A 148 -48.20 23.46 -22.24
CA LEU A 148 -48.33 24.79 -22.86
C LEU A 148 -47.64 24.88 -24.23
N LYS A 149 -46.59 24.08 -24.47
CA LYS A 149 -45.82 24.12 -25.71
C LYS A 149 -46.57 23.56 -26.90
N ASP A 150 -47.25 22.42 -26.75
CA ASP A 150 -48.13 21.83 -27.78
C ASP A 150 -49.16 20.87 -27.15
N PRO A 151 -50.40 21.32 -26.87
CA PRO A 151 -51.40 20.52 -26.16
C PRO A 151 -51.97 19.35 -26.99
N THR A 152 -51.72 19.29 -28.30
CA THR A 152 -52.26 18.29 -29.23
C THR A 152 -51.27 17.18 -29.62
N ASP A 153 -49.98 17.30 -29.25
CA ASP A 153 -48.96 16.30 -29.59
C ASP A 153 -48.88 15.16 -28.56
N VAL A 154 -49.57 14.07 -28.88
CA VAL A 154 -49.61 12.85 -28.07
C VAL A 154 -48.23 12.19 -27.95
N LYS A 155 -47.35 12.31 -28.96
CA LYS A 155 -46.02 11.68 -28.91
C LYS A 155 -45.12 12.37 -27.89
N THR A 156 -45.06 13.70 -27.91
CA THR A 156 -44.28 14.47 -26.92
C THR A 156 -44.79 14.23 -25.50
N ALA A 157 -46.11 14.13 -25.29
CA ALA A 157 -46.69 13.80 -23.99
C ALA A 157 -46.25 12.41 -23.46
N ILE A 158 -46.16 11.40 -24.33
CA ILE A 158 -45.68 10.06 -23.97
C ILE A 158 -44.21 10.10 -23.55
N TRP A 159 -43.33 10.76 -24.32
CA TRP A 159 -41.90 10.85 -23.98
C TRP A 159 -41.65 11.60 -22.69
N VAL A 160 -42.36 12.71 -22.47
CA VAL A 160 -42.30 13.49 -21.22
C VAL A 160 -42.81 12.66 -20.04
N GLY A 161 -43.93 11.94 -20.20
CA GLY A 161 -44.45 11.03 -19.19
C GLY A 161 -43.48 9.91 -18.82
N LEU A 162 -42.83 9.30 -19.82
CA LEU A 162 -41.79 8.28 -19.63
C LEU A 162 -40.54 8.87 -18.95
N ALA A 163 -40.16 10.11 -19.25
CA ALA A 163 -39.03 10.78 -18.60
C ALA A 163 -39.31 11.10 -17.12
N VAL A 164 -40.51 11.60 -16.80
CA VAL A 164 -40.94 11.85 -15.42
C VAL A 164 -41.04 10.53 -14.65
N GLY A 165 -41.72 9.51 -15.19
CA GLY A 165 -41.83 8.20 -14.57
C GLY A 165 -40.47 7.52 -14.38
N GLY A 166 -39.62 7.57 -15.40
CA GLY A 166 -38.25 7.03 -15.37
C GLY A 166 -37.38 7.71 -14.30
N SER A 167 -37.40 9.04 -14.21
CA SER A 167 -36.61 9.77 -13.20
C SER A 167 -37.06 9.50 -11.76
N ILE A 168 -38.37 9.34 -11.53
CA ILE A 168 -38.91 8.92 -10.23
C ILE A 168 -38.46 7.50 -9.89
N LEU A 169 -38.51 6.56 -10.83
CA LEU A 169 -38.04 5.18 -10.60
C LEU A 169 -36.52 5.13 -10.31
N VAL A 170 -35.71 5.91 -11.04
CA VAL A 170 -34.27 6.02 -10.79
C VAL A 170 -33.97 6.56 -9.38
N SER A 171 -34.82 7.44 -8.85
CA SER A 171 -34.62 8.03 -7.51
C SER A 171 -34.63 7.02 -6.35
N PHE A 172 -35.17 5.81 -6.57
CA PHE A 172 -35.07 4.70 -5.63
C PHE A 172 -33.64 4.22 -5.43
N ASN A 173 -32.69 4.49 -6.34
CA ASN A 173 -31.35 3.90 -6.29
C ASN A 173 -30.62 4.10 -4.95
N TRP A 174 -30.82 5.24 -4.27
CA TRP A 174 -30.11 5.55 -3.02
C TRP A 174 -30.92 5.27 -1.73
N TRP A 175 -32.00 4.50 -1.84
CA TRP A 175 -32.90 4.18 -0.71
C TRP A 175 -32.18 3.60 0.52
N GLU A 176 -31.14 2.77 0.32
CA GLU A 176 -30.37 2.10 1.38
C GLU A 176 -29.77 3.07 2.41
N ASN A 177 -29.37 4.26 1.97
CA ASN A 177 -28.74 5.27 2.82
C ASN A 177 -29.66 5.74 3.95
N TYR A 178 -30.94 5.89 3.63
CA TYR A 178 -31.97 6.37 4.56
C TYR A 178 -32.63 5.21 5.29
N PHE A 179 -32.84 4.08 4.61
CA PHE A 179 -33.46 2.88 5.17
C PHE A 179 -32.71 2.34 6.40
N ARG A 180 -31.38 2.43 6.40
CA ARG A 180 -30.56 2.08 7.58
C ARG A 180 -30.96 2.86 8.83
N VAL A 181 -31.18 4.18 8.70
CA VAL A 181 -31.54 5.05 9.82
C VAL A 181 -32.95 4.71 10.31
N ILE A 182 -33.87 4.47 9.38
CA ILE A 182 -35.24 4.08 9.66
C ILE A 182 -35.27 2.74 10.41
N CYS A 183 -34.54 1.72 9.95
CA CYS A 183 -34.53 0.39 10.58
C CYS A 183 -33.92 0.39 11.99
N VAL A 184 -32.80 1.10 12.19
CA VAL A 184 -32.12 1.15 13.49
C VAL A 184 -32.99 1.83 14.56
N ASN A 185 -33.75 2.86 14.18
CA ASN A 185 -34.62 3.61 15.08
C ASN A 185 -36.05 3.05 15.16
N SER A 186 -36.41 2.12 14.26
CA SER A 186 -37.72 1.45 14.29
C SER A 186 -37.86 0.51 15.47
N LYS A 187 -39.08 0.41 16.00
CA LYS A 187 -39.45 -0.56 17.04
C LYS A 187 -39.67 -1.97 16.48
N SER A 188 -39.82 -2.12 15.17
CA SER A 188 -40.11 -3.42 14.54
C SER A 188 -38.87 -4.32 14.43
N ASN A 189 -38.98 -5.55 14.93
CA ASN A 189 -37.94 -6.57 14.81
C ASN A 189 -37.76 -7.07 13.37
N ILE A 190 -38.80 -7.01 12.54
CA ILE A 190 -38.76 -7.44 11.13
C ILE A 190 -37.80 -6.55 10.33
N LEU A 191 -37.90 -5.23 10.51
CA LEU A 191 -37.03 -4.24 9.85
C LEU A 191 -35.56 -4.38 10.28
N LYS A 192 -35.30 -4.67 11.56
CA LYS A 192 -33.95 -4.90 12.08
C LYS A 192 -33.32 -6.17 11.50
N ASN A 193 -34.08 -7.27 11.46
CA ASN A 193 -33.61 -8.54 10.91
C ASN A 193 -33.32 -8.43 9.39
N LEU A 194 -34.18 -7.74 8.64
CA LEU A 194 -33.95 -7.43 7.22
C LEU A 194 -32.65 -6.66 7.00
N PHE A 195 -32.37 -5.66 7.84
CA PHE A 195 -31.13 -4.88 7.76
C PHE A 195 -29.88 -5.71 8.08
N GLU A 196 -29.93 -6.58 9.09
CA GLU A 196 -28.81 -7.47 9.39
C GLU A 196 -28.51 -8.45 8.25
N ASP A 197 -29.55 -9.04 7.66
CA ASP A 197 -29.41 -9.97 6.53
C ASP A 197 -28.83 -9.28 5.29
N LEU A 198 -29.29 -8.07 4.98
CA LEU A 198 -28.71 -7.18 3.95
C LEU A 198 -27.22 -6.94 4.16
N THR A 199 -26.82 -6.66 5.39
CA THR A 199 -25.42 -6.35 5.72
C THR A 199 -24.53 -7.59 5.61
N LYS A 200 -25.04 -8.77 5.99
CA LYS A 200 -24.30 -10.06 5.93
C LYS A 200 -24.18 -10.62 4.50
N SER A 201 -25.15 -10.36 3.62
CA SER A 201 -25.22 -10.90 2.26
C SER A 201 -24.82 -9.90 1.16
N GLN A 202 -24.26 -8.75 1.53
CA GLN A 202 -24.01 -7.61 0.62
C GLN A 202 -23.21 -7.96 -0.65
N ASN A 203 -22.19 -8.82 -0.55
CA ASN A 203 -21.40 -9.21 -1.74
C ASN A 203 -22.24 -10.00 -2.75
N MET A 204 -23.06 -10.94 -2.28
CA MET A 204 -23.93 -11.75 -3.15
C MET A 204 -25.06 -10.90 -3.73
N LEU A 205 -25.66 -10.02 -2.92
CA LEU A 205 -26.67 -9.08 -3.38
C LEU A 205 -26.14 -8.18 -4.51
N HIS A 206 -24.91 -7.70 -4.42
CA HIS A 206 -24.29 -6.93 -5.49
C HIS A 206 -24.08 -7.73 -6.78
N ILE A 207 -23.70 -9.02 -6.69
CA ILE A 207 -23.60 -9.89 -7.87
C ILE A 207 -24.97 -10.05 -8.54
N MET A 208 -26.00 -10.38 -7.75
CA MET A 208 -27.36 -10.56 -8.26
C MET A 208 -27.95 -9.27 -8.84
N SER A 209 -27.78 -8.14 -8.15
CA SER A 209 -28.21 -6.81 -8.61
C SER A 209 -27.50 -6.39 -9.90
N SER A 210 -26.20 -6.66 -10.03
CA SER A 210 -25.46 -6.39 -11.26
C SER A 210 -25.97 -7.22 -12.43
N LEU A 211 -26.21 -8.53 -12.24
CA LEU A 211 -26.79 -9.39 -13.27
C LEU A 211 -28.18 -8.92 -13.68
N LEU A 212 -29.03 -8.56 -12.70
CA LEU A 212 -30.36 -8.03 -12.95
C LEU A 212 -30.33 -6.77 -13.82
N ARG A 213 -29.43 -5.82 -13.52
CA ARG A 213 -29.23 -4.60 -14.31
C ARG A 213 -28.84 -4.92 -15.75
N ILE A 214 -27.89 -5.85 -15.95
CA ILE A 214 -27.45 -6.26 -17.29
C ILE A 214 -28.62 -6.84 -18.08
N VAL A 215 -29.37 -7.77 -17.48
CA VAL A 215 -30.52 -8.42 -18.13
C VAL A 215 -31.61 -7.41 -18.47
N VAL A 216 -32.01 -6.56 -17.51
CA VAL A 216 -33.07 -5.58 -17.73
C VAL A 216 -32.69 -4.57 -18.82
N THR A 217 -31.46 -4.04 -18.80
CA THR A 217 -31.00 -3.12 -19.85
C THR A 217 -30.96 -3.78 -21.23
N ALA A 218 -30.50 -5.05 -21.30
CA ALA A 218 -30.49 -5.80 -22.54
C ALA A 218 -31.92 -6.08 -23.07
N CYS A 219 -32.87 -6.42 -22.19
CA CYS A 219 -34.27 -6.63 -22.57
C CYS A 219 -34.93 -5.35 -23.07
N VAL A 220 -34.74 -4.21 -22.39
CA VAL A 220 -35.30 -2.92 -22.82
C VAL A 220 -34.71 -2.51 -24.17
N LEU A 221 -33.40 -2.62 -24.35
CA LEU A 221 -32.73 -2.32 -25.62
C LEU A 221 -33.22 -3.25 -26.75
N GLY A 222 -33.25 -4.56 -26.48
CA GLY A 222 -33.69 -5.58 -27.43
C GLY A 222 -35.16 -5.46 -27.84
N ALA A 223 -36.02 -4.94 -26.95
CA ALA A 223 -37.42 -4.66 -27.26
C ALA A 223 -37.60 -3.31 -27.99
N TYR A 224 -36.87 -2.28 -27.60
CA TYR A 224 -37.03 -0.93 -28.15
C TYR A 224 -36.57 -0.81 -29.60
N VAL A 225 -35.43 -1.42 -29.98
CA VAL A 225 -34.88 -1.33 -31.35
C VAL A 225 -35.89 -1.83 -32.40
N PRO A 226 -36.51 -3.03 -32.26
CA PRO A 226 -37.58 -3.47 -33.15
C PRO A 226 -38.85 -2.61 -33.09
N LEU A 227 -39.27 -2.16 -31.89
CA LEU A 227 -40.46 -1.31 -31.72
C LEU A 227 -40.29 0.05 -32.42
N ALA A 228 -39.07 0.57 -32.49
CA ALA A 228 -38.71 1.78 -33.21
C ALA A 228 -38.45 1.55 -34.71
N LYS A 229 -38.72 0.35 -35.23
CA LYS A 229 -38.50 -0.06 -36.63
C LYS A 229 -37.05 0.08 -37.11
N MET A 230 -36.09 -0.21 -36.23
CA MET A 230 -34.66 -0.20 -36.55
C MET A 230 -34.09 -1.62 -36.67
N ASP A 231 -32.98 -1.79 -37.40
CA ASP A 231 -32.37 -3.10 -37.70
C ASP A 231 -31.04 -3.35 -36.93
N TRP A 232 -30.78 -4.59 -36.54
CA TRP A 232 -29.59 -5.00 -35.78
C TRP A 232 -28.38 -5.34 -36.65
N ASP A 233 -28.56 -5.51 -37.96
CA ASP A 233 -27.54 -6.02 -38.90
C ASP A 233 -26.24 -5.20 -38.98
N ILE A 234 -26.24 -3.97 -38.44
CA ILE A 234 -25.07 -3.07 -38.46
C ILE A 234 -24.12 -3.31 -37.29
N VAL A 235 -24.54 -4.00 -36.23
CA VAL A 235 -23.66 -4.34 -35.09
C VAL A 235 -22.61 -5.40 -35.48
N THR A 236 -22.85 -6.16 -36.55
CA THR A 236 -21.96 -7.23 -37.04
C THR A 236 -21.06 -6.81 -38.21
N SER A 237 -21.22 -5.61 -38.78
CA SER A 237 -20.43 -5.12 -39.93
C SER A 237 -19.25 -4.19 -39.53
N ILE A 238 -18.16 -4.25 -40.31
CA ILE A 238 -16.83 -3.62 -40.06
C ILE A 238 -16.80 -2.18 -40.67
N PRO A 239 -16.07 -1.19 -40.10
CA PRO A 239 -16.60 0.15 -39.78
C PRO A 239 -16.44 1.26 -40.85
N SER A 240 -17.35 2.25 -40.79
CA SER A 240 -17.26 3.60 -41.37
C SER A 240 -16.55 4.61 -40.45
N ARG A 241 -16.28 5.83 -40.93
CA ARG A 241 -15.72 6.95 -40.13
C ARG A 241 -16.60 7.31 -38.92
N GLU A 242 -17.91 7.15 -39.04
CA GLU A 242 -18.92 7.49 -38.03
C GLU A 242 -18.90 6.49 -36.86
N THR A 243 -18.83 5.18 -37.14
CA THR A 243 -18.61 4.12 -36.13
C THR A 243 -17.38 4.38 -35.26
N ARG A 244 -16.29 4.87 -35.85
CA ARG A 244 -15.05 5.19 -35.10
C ARG A 244 -15.27 6.33 -34.12
N ILE A 245 -16.04 7.35 -34.50
CA ILE A 245 -16.40 8.48 -33.63
C ILE A 245 -17.23 7.99 -32.43
N VAL A 246 -18.24 7.13 -32.68
CA VAL A 246 -19.07 6.53 -31.63
C VAL A 246 -18.23 5.70 -30.65
N VAL A 247 -17.31 4.87 -31.16
CA VAL A 247 -16.39 4.06 -30.33
C VAL A 247 -15.46 4.93 -29.48
N ILE A 248 -14.95 6.03 -30.03
CA ILE A 248 -14.13 6.99 -29.27
C ILE A 248 -14.96 7.65 -28.16
N ILE A 249 -16.19 8.09 -28.47
CA ILE A 249 -17.08 8.74 -27.49
C ILE A 249 -17.40 7.78 -26.34
N ILE A 250 -17.73 6.51 -26.60
CA ILE A 250 -17.95 5.55 -25.51
C ILE A 250 -16.68 5.24 -24.73
N GLY A 251 -15.52 5.14 -25.38
CA GLY A 251 -14.24 5.01 -24.70
C GLY A 251 -14.01 6.17 -23.72
N VAL A 252 -14.22 7.42 -24.19
CA VAL A 252 -14.14 8.63 -23.36
C VAL A 252 -15.17 8.60 -22.23
N GLN A 253 -16.41 8.17 -22.50
CA GLN A 253 -17.48 8.06 -21.49
C GLN A 253 -17.10 7.08 -20.37
N LEU A 254 -16.69 5.86 -20.72
CA LEU A 254 -16.35 4.82 -19.75
C LEU A 254 -15.13 5.20 -18.90
N ILE A 255 -14.08 5.73 -19.55
CA ILE A 255 -12.84 6.16 -18.88
C ILE A 255 -13.11 7.37 -17.99
N SER A 256 -13.78 8.40 -18.49
CA SER A 256 -14.09 9.61 -17.72
C SER A 256 -14.97 9.31 -16.51
N SER A 257 -15.94 8.40 -16.66
CA SER A 257 -16.81 7.95 -15.57
C SER A 257 -16.04 7.23 -14.46
N ALA A 258 -15.19 6.25 -14.83
CA ALA A 258 -14.35 5.54 -13.87
C ALA A 258 -13.36 6.47 -13.14
N LEU A 259 -12.76 7.41 -13.88
CA LEU A 259 -11.84 8.39 -13.31
C LEU A 259 -12.57 9.34 -12.35
N CYS A 260 -13.74 9.86 -12.72
CA CYS A 260 -14.51 10.76 -11.86
C CYS A 260 -14.85 10.11 -10.52
N GLN A 261 -15.30 8.85 -10.51
CA GLN A 261 -15.48 8.09 -9.27
C GLN A 261 -14.19 8.01 -8.47
N TRP A 262 -13.09 7.66 -9.13
CA TRP A 262 -11.81 7.46 -8.47
C TRP A 262 -11.30 8.75 -7.81
N PHE A 263 -11.33 9.88 -8.52
CA PHE A 263 -10.94 11.19 -7.99
C PHE A 263 -11.86 11.66 -6.87
N ALA A 264 -13.16 11.43 -6.98
CA ALA A 264 -14.11 11.74 -5.92
C ALA A 264 -13.77 10.97 -4.63
N LEU A 265 -13.47 9.68 -4.74
CA LEU A 265 -13.03 8.86 -3.61
C LEU A 265 -11.67 9.30 -3.05
N ALA A 266 -10.73 9.68 -3.92
CA ALA A 266 -9.42 10.18 -3.51
C ALA A 266 -9.55 11.52 -2.75
N ALA A 267 -10.36 12.46 -3.25
CA ALA A 267 -10.65 13.73 -2.59
C ALA A 267 -11.21 13.54 -1.18
N CYS A 268 -12.13 12.57 -1.00
CA CYS A 268 -12.65 12.23 0.32
C CYS A 268 -11.57 11.71 1.28
N LYS A 269 -10.62 10.90 0.79
CA LYS A 269 -9.51 10.37 1.60
C LYS A 269 -8.44 11.41 1.92
N MET A 270 -8.22 12.36 1.01
CA MET A 270 -7.23 13.43 1.14
C MET A 270 -7.70 14.59 2.04
N HIS A 271 -8.92 14.58 2.58
CA HIS A 271 -9.57 15.72 3.28
C HIS A 271 -9.92 16.94 2.42
N ALA A 272 -9.74 16.85 1.10
CA ALA A 272 -10.07 17.91 0.14
C ALA A 272 -11.56 17.93 -0.27
N VAL A 273 -12.48 17.54 0.60
CA VAL A 273 -13.89 17.22 0.24
C VAL A 273 -14.64 18.43 -0.29
N ARG A 274 -14.52 19.59 0.36
CA ARG A 274 -15.25 20.79 -0.07
C ARG A 274 -14.83 21.24 -1.46
N ARG A 275 -13.52 21.34 -1.70
CA ARG A 275 -12.94 21.91 -2.93
C ARG A 275 -12.88 20.92 -4.09
N CYS A 276 -12.59 19.65 -3.83
CA CYS A 276 -12.32 18.64 -4.85
C CYS A 276 -13.45 17.62 -5.03
N PHE A 277 -14.41 17.54 -4.10
CA PHE A 277 -15.57 16.67 -4.20
C PHE A 277 -16.86 17.47 -4.38
N ILE A 278 -17.26 18.31 -3.40
CA ILE A 278 -18.58 18.96 -3.40
C ILE A 278 -18.70 20.03 -4.50
N VAL A 279 -17.82 21.04 -4.50
CA VAL A 279 -17.89 22.17 -5.44
C VAL A 279 -17.90 21.71 -6.90
N PRO A 280 -17.02 20.78 -7.33
CA PRO A 280 -17.06 20.29 -8.71
C PRO A 280 -18.37 19.56 -9.07
N LEU A 281 -18.95 18.81 -8.14
CA LEU A 281 -20.21 18.07 -8.37
C LEU A 281 -21.41 19.01 -8.44
N TYR A 282 -21.44 20.11 -7.69
CA TYR A 282 -22.51 21.12 -7.80
C TYR A 282 -22.41 21.96 -9.06
N LEU A 283 -21.20 22.23 -9.55
CA LEU A 283 -20.99 23.15 -10.68
C LEU A 283 -21.00 22.47 -12.05
N ALA A 284 -20.88 21.16 -12.15
CA ALA A 284 -20.70 20.52 -13.45
C ALA A 284 -21.96 20.58 -14.33
N SER A 285 -23.15 20.25 -13.81
CA SER A 285 -24.41 20.48 -14.51
C SER A 285 -24.60 21.93 -14.98
N LEU A 286 -24.22 22.92 -14.15
CA LEU A 286 -24.27 24.34 -14.53
C LEU A 286 -23.27 24.69 -15.64
N ALA A 287 -22.04 24.19 -15.54
CA ALA A 287 -21.00 24.42 -16.53
C ALA A 287 -21.36 23.83 -17.89
N VAL A 288 -22.00 22.66 -17.91
CA VAL A 288 -22.52 22.02 -19.13
C VAL A 288 -23.65 22.84 -19.73
N MET A 289 -24.61 23.31 -18.91
CA MET A 289 -25.67 24.20 -19.41
C MET A 289 -25.12 25.50 -20.02
N VAL A 290 -24.17 26.16 -19.36
CA VAL A 290 -23.54 27.38 -19.90
C VAL A 290 -22.88 27.12 -21.25
N LEU A 291 -22.15 26.00 -21.39
CA LEU A 291 -21.46 25.68 -22.64
C LEU A 291 -22.41 25.34 -23.80
N PHE A 292 -23.59 24.77 -23.53
CA PHE A 292 -24.58 24.50 -24.58
C PHE A 292 -25.48 25.70 -24.89
N ILE A 293 -25.73 26.59 -23.92
CA ILE A 293 -26.64 27.73 -24.07
C ILE A 293 -25.92 28.98 -24.60
N VAL A 294 -24.72 29.29 -24.12
CA VAL A 294 -23.98 30.51 -24.50
C VAL A 294 -23.67 30.58 -26.00
N PRO A 295 -23.21 29.51 -26.67
CA PRO A 295 -22.97 29.55 -28.11
C PRO A 295 -24.24 29.82 -28.93
N VAL A 296 -25.40 29.30 -28.49
CA VAL A 296 -26.69 29.55 -29.17
C VAL A 296 -27.14 31.00 -29.01
N ILE A 297 -26.89 31.60 -27.84
CA ILE A 297 -27.17 33.03 -27.60
C ILE A 297 -26.25 33.91 -28.45
N LEU A 298 -24.96 33.58 -28.52
CA LEU A 298 -23.97 34.31 -29.31
C LEU A 298 -24.25 34.19 -30.82
N ASP A 299 -24.60 32.99 -31.31
CA ASP A 299 -24.98 32.76 -32.70
C ASP A 299 -26.27 33.52 -33.07
N TYR A 300 -27.28 33.54 -32.19
CA TYR A 300 -28.49 34.35 -32.38
C TYR A 300 -28.19 35.87 -32.45
N GLN A 301 -27.27 36.36 -31.61
CA GLN A 301 -26.82 37.76 -31.64
C GLN A 301 -26.04 38.06 -32.93
N ASP A 302 -25.18 37.16 -33.38
CA ASP A 302 -24.45 37.28 -34.66
C ASP A 302 -25.43 37.24 -35.85
N HIS A 303 -26.46 36.38 -35.82
CA HIS A 303 -27.47 36.30 -36.88
C HIS A 303 -28.33 37.57 -37.00
N GLN A 304 -28.57 38.29 -35.89
CA GLN A 304 -29.15 39.64 -35.95
C GLN A 304 -28.19 40.68 -36.57
N LEU A 305 -26.88 40.51 -36.41
CA LEU A 305 -25.86 41.42 -36.95
C LEU A 305 -25.55 41.16 -38.44
N ILE A 306 -25.62 39.90 -38.89
CA ILE A 306 -25.33 39.43 -40.26
C ILE A 306 -26.36 39.91 -41.30
N LEU A 307 -27.48 40.51 -40.89
CA LEU A 307 -28.36 41.27 -41.80
C LEU A 307 -27.66 42.48 -42.46
N ASN A 308 -26.43 42.82 -42.05
CA ASN A 308 -25.53 43.71 -42.80
C ASN A 308 -24.14 43.05 -42.98
N THR A 309 -23.81 42.71 -44.23
CA THR A 309 -22.49 42.35 -44.79
C THR A 309 -21.92 40.92 -44.63
N THR A 310 -21.18 40.52 -45.67
CA THR A 310 -20.79 39.14 -46.06
C THR A 310 -19.39 38.69 -45.62
N GLU A 311 -19.32 37.42 -45.17
CA GLU A 311 -18.17 36.48 -45.05
C GLU A 311 -17.11 36.74 -43.94
N ASN A 312 -16.51 35.76 -43.25
CA ASN A 312 -16.22 34.32 -43.46
C ASN A 312 -16.21 33.55 -42.12
N ILE A 313 -16.53 32.25 -42.09
CA ILE A 313 -16.48 31.44 -40.85
C ILE A 313 -15.86 30.05 -41.15
N ASN A 314 -15.02 29.54 -40.24
CA ASN A 314 -14.15 28.37 -40.40
C ASN A 314 -14.68 27.12 -39.63
N PHE A 315 -13.92 26.23 -38.98
CA PHE A 315 -14.41 24.94 -38.41
C PHE A 315 -15.66 24.87 -37.48
N THR A 316 -15.92 25.69 -36.47
CA THR A 316 -16.13 27.14 -36.37
C THR A 316 -17.46 27.67 -36.99
N ARG A 317 -17.92 27.20 -38.17
CA ARG A 317 -19.12 27.61 -38.96
C ARG A 317 -20.22 26.53 -38.93
N TYR A 318 -19.98 25.40 -38.25
CA TYR A 318 -20.92 24.28 -38.16
C TYR A 318 -21.38 23.97 -36.72
N CYS A 319 -20.63 24.44 -35.71
CA CYS A 319 -21.30 24.89 -34.48
C CYS A 319 -22.28 26.05 -34.75
N VAL A 320 -22.20 26.64 -35.95
CA VAL A 320 -23.05 27.73 -36.45
C VAL A 320 -24.20 27.24 -37.35
N ASP A 321 -24.19 26.00 -37.84
CA ASP A 321 -25.46 25.39 -38.24
C ASP A 321 -25.72 24.28 -37.22
N ALA A 322 -26.04 24.66 -35.98
CA ALA A 322 -26.47 23.75 -34.90
C ALA A 322 -27.85 23.14 -35.23
N VAL A 323 -27.85 22.41 -36.35
CA VAL A 323 -28.80 21.48 -36.97
C VAL A 323 -30.17 22.05 -37.35
N ILE A 324 -30.18 23.23 -37.98
CA ILE A 324 -31.24 23.78 -38.85
C ILE A 324 -32.34 24.52 -38.08
N VAL A 325 -32.16 25.84 -37.93
CA VAL A 325 -33.23 26.77 -37.50
C VAL A 325 -34.35 26.78 -38.55
N ARG A 326 -35.36 25.95 -38.25
CA ARG A 326 -36.81 26.14 -38.46
C ARG A 326 -37.22 27.05 -39.63
N ASN A 327 -37.77 26.41 -40.66
CA ASN A 327 -38.52 27.06 -41.73
C ASN A 327 -39.66 27.94 -41.14
N GLN A 328 -39.56 29.24 -41.42
CA GLN A 328 -40.61 30.29 -41.47
C GLN A 328 -41.60 30.43 -40.29
N SER A 329 -41.42 31.49 -39.49
CA SER A 329 -42.25 32.72 -39.48
C SER A 329 -42.19 33.45 -38.14
N LEU A 330 -42.21 34.78 -38.23
CA LEU A 330 -41.85 35.80 -37.24
C LEU A 330 -42.84 35.95 -36.07
N THR A 331 -43.50 34.87 -35.64
CA THR A 331 -44.52 34.86 -34.56
C THR A 331 -44.05 34.14 -33.29
N LEU A 332 -42.73 33.90 -33.15
CA LEU A 332 -42.14 33.07 -32.10
C LEU A 332 -41.42 33.84 -30.97
N VAL A 333 -41.37 35.18 -31.02
CA VAL A 333 -40.57 36.00 -30.08
C VAL A 333 -41.23 36.15 -28.70
N VAL A 334 -42.55 35.97 -28.59
CA VAL A 334 -43.28 36.00 -27.30
C VAL A 334 -43.39 34.61 -26.66
N VAL A 335 -43.36 33.54 -27.46
CA VAL A 335 -43.43 32.14 -27.00
C VAL A 335 -42.08 31.66 -26.44
N THR A 336 -40.95 32.14 -26.97
CA THR A 336 -39.60 31.76 -26.50
C THR A 336 -39.24 32.31 -25.13
N PHE A 337 -39.68 33.52 -24.75
CA PHE A 337 -39.42 34.09 -23.42
C PHE A 337 -40.14 33.29 -22.31
N PHE A 338 -41.40 32.88 -22.55
CA PHE A 338 -42.16 32.06 -21.61
C PHE A 338 -41.61 30.62 -21.50
N SER A 339 -41.29 29.96 -22.62
CA SER A 339 -40.75 28.59 -22.60
C SER A 339 -39.37 28.50 -21.95
N VAL A 340 -38.50 29.50 -22.16
CA VAL A 340 -37.18 29.57 -21.52
C VAL A 340 -37.33 29.86 -20.02
N SER A 341 -38.31 30.68 -19.60
CA SER A 341 -38.57 30.97 -18.18
C SER A 341 -39.05 29.75 -17.39
N PHE A 342 -39.95 28.93 -17.94
CA PHE A 342 -40.42 27.72 -17.24
C PHE A 342 -39.36 26.60 -17.20
N LEU A 343 -38.61 26.40 -18.30
CA LEU A 343 -37.52 25.40 -18.33
C LEU A 343 -36.37 25.79 -17.40
N SER A 344 -35.97 27.07 -17.39
CA SER A 344 -34.96 27.58 -16.45
C SER A 344 -35.44 27.53 -15.00
N GLY A 345 -36.72 27.78 -14.74
CA GLY A 345 -37.36 27.58 -13.45
C GLY A 345 -37.31 26.11 -12.99
N ALA A 346 -37.66 25.16 -13.87
CA ALA A 346 -37.53 23.73 -13.59
C ALA A 346 -36.07 23.33 -13.33
N ALA A 347 -35.12 23.78 -14.16
CA ALA A 347 -33.69 23.54 -14.00
C ALA A 347 -33.15 24.05 -12.66
N ALA A 348 -33.48 25.30 -12.31
CA ALA A 348 -33.08 25.93 -11.06
C ALA A 348 -33.68 25.20 -9.85
N SER A 349 -34.96 24.82 -9.93
CA SER A 349 -35.61 24.10 -8.85
C SER A 349 -34.97 22.73 -8.59
N TRP A 350 -34.70 21.92 -9.62
CA TRP A 350 -34.04 20.62 -9.44
C TRP A 350 -32.59 20.76 -8.96
N TRP A 351 -31.86 21.78 -9.43
CA TRP A 351 -30.50 22.05 -8.95
C TRP A 351 -30.48 22.50 -7.48
N ILE A 352 -31.33 23.46 -7.09
CA ILE A 352 -31.48 23.92 -5.70
C ILE A 352 -31.92 22.74 -4.82
N GLY A 353 -32.88 21.94 -5.28
CA GLY A 353 -33.36 20.75 -4.59
C GLY A 353 -32.25 19.73 -4.31
N LEU A 354 -31.40 19.44 -5.31
CA LEU A 354 -30.24 18.56 -5.15
C LEU A 354 -29.22 19.12 -4.14
N VAL A 355 -28.90 20.42 -4.22
CA VAL A 355 -27.99 21.09 -3.27
C VAL A 355 -28.55 21.02 -1.85
N LEU A 356 -29.82 21.35 -1.65
CA LEU A 356 -30.48 21.31 -0.33
C LEU A 356 -30.55 19.89 0.26
N ALA A 357 -30.83 18.87 -0.55
CA ALA A 357 -30.81 17.48 -0.12
C ALA A 357 -29.41 17.08 0.40
N THR A 358 -28.36 17.56 -0.27
CA THR A 358 -26.97 17.14 -0.04
C THR A 358 -26.14 18.12 0.80
N ILE A 359 -26.72 19.22 1.27
CA ILE A 359 -26.02 20.28 2.04
C ILE A 359 -25.34 19.76 3.31
N HIS A 360 -25.86 18.69 3.89
CA HIS A 360 -25.31 18.03 5.07
C HIS A 360 -23.86 17.54 4.85
N ILE A 361 -23.47 17.23 3.60
CA ILE A 361 -22.12 16.79 3.23
C ILE A 361 -21.09 17.91 3.45
N TRP A 362 -21.48 19.17 3.28
CA TRP A 362 -20.60 20.34 3.47
C TRP A 362 -20.04 20.43 4.89
N PHE A 363 -20.81 19.96 5.86
CA PHE A 363 -20.50 19.96 7.28
C PHE A 363 -19.83 18.66 7.76
N PHE A 364 -19.49 17.74 6.86
CA PHE A 364 -18.79 16.50 7.22
C PHE A 364 -17.41 16.77 7.81
N LYS A 365 -17.18 16.23 9.01
CA LYS A 365 -15.84 16.04 9.57
C LYS A 365 -15.43 14.60 9.27
N ILE A 366 -14.65 14.44 8.21
CA ILE A 366 -14.09 13.15 7.81
C ILE A 366 -12.83 12.90 8.65
N TYR A 367 -12.53 11.63 8.94
CA TYR A 367 -11.29 11.25 9.59
C TYR A 367 -10.20 10.94 8.55
N ARG A 368 -8.92 11.10 8.92
CA ARG A 368 -7.77 10.80 8.04
C ARG A 368 -7.92 9.39 7.45
N ILE A 369 -8.00 9.33 6.11
CA ILE A 369 -8.13 8.10 5.31
C ILE A 369 -9.27 7.19 5.78
N GLN A 370 -10.44 7.77 6.03
CA GLN A 370 -11.64 7.01 6.35
C GLN A 370 -11.98 6.00 5.24
N LYS A 371 -12.42 4.79 5.61
CA LYS A 371 -12.75 3.74 4.63
C LYS A 371 -13.93 4.19 3.77
N THR A 372 -13.87 3.92 2.47
CA THR A 372 -14.94 4.25 1.52
C THR A 372 -16.31 3.67 1.92
N GLN A 373 -16.33 2.47 2.49
CA GLN A 373 -17.57 1.83 2.99
C GLN A 373 -18.21 2.56 4.18
N ASP A 374 -17.45 3.41 4.88
CA ASP A 374 -17.94 4.21 5.99
C ASP A 374 -18.45 5.58 5.50
N LEU A 375 -18.01 6.00 4.30
CA LEU A 375 -18.36 7.26 3.65
C LEU A 375 -19.56 7.12 2.69
N PHE A 376 -19.65 6.01 1.96
CA PHE A 376 -20.68 5.78 0.93
C PHE A 376 -21.55 4.56 1.27
N GLY A 377 -22.84 4.60 0.91
CA GLY A 377 -23.78 3.50 1.12
C GLY A 377 -23.46 2.30 0.23
N ARG A 378 -23.53 2.56 -1.08
CA ARG A 378 -23.17 1.67 -2.19
C ARG A 378 -21.70 1.82 -2.56
N ARG A 379 -21.16 0.79 -3.20
CA ARG A 379 -19.71 0.65 -3.47
C ARG A 379 -19.23 1.30 -4.77
N LEU A 380 -20.15 1.58 -5.70
CA LEU A 380 -19.89 2.11 -7.04
C LEU A 380 -20.93 3.19 -7.39
N TYR A 381 -20.80 3.74 -8.59
CA TYR A 381 -21.58 4.85 -9.13
C TYR A 381 -22.57 4.37 -10.20
N GLU A 382 -23.41 5.29 -10.68
CA GLU A 382 -24.30 5.09 -11.83
C GLU A 382 -23.71 5.70 -13.10
N GLY A 383 -23.71 4.93 -14.19
CA GLY A 383 -23.01 5.28 -15.44
C GLY A 383 -23.55 6.52 -16.14
N ALA A 384 -24.84 6.84 -15.94
CA ALA A 384 -25.49 8.04 -16.47
C ALA A 384 -25.54 9.21 -15.48
N PHE A 385 -25.50 8.94 -14.17
CA PHE A 385 -25.79 9.91 -13.11
C PHE A 385 -24.63 10.03 -12.11
N ILE A 386 -23.42 10.32 -12.56
CA ILE A 386 -22.26 10.28 -11.65
C ILE A 386 -22.33 11.33 -10.54
N GLU A 387 -22.89 12.52 -10.82
CA GLU A 387 -22.98 13.64 -9.87
C GLU A 387 -23.95 13.30 -8.74
N GLN A 388 -25.17 12.96 -9.12
CA GLN A 388 -26.25 12.58 -8.22
C GLN A 388 -25.86 11.28 -7.49
N SER A 389 -25.23 10.33 -8.20
CA SER A 389 -24.75 9.09 -7.59
C SER A 389 -23.69 9.33 -6.54
N LEU A 390 -22.70 10.18 -6.78
CA LEU A 390 -21.68 10.47 -5.77
C LEU A 390 -22.24 11.21 -4.56
N LEU A 391 -23.08 12.24 -4.78
CA LEU A 391 -23.63 13.06 -3.70
C LEU A 391 -24.65 12.28 -2.86
N LEU A 392 -25.69 11.70 -3.48
CA LEU A 392 -26.77 11.01 -2.78
C LEU A 392 -26.34 9.66 -2.19
N ASN A 393 -25.26 9.07 -2.71
CA ASN A 393 -24.67 7.86 -2.14
C ASN A 393 -23.80 8.14 -0.90
N THR A 394 -23.41 9.39 -0.62
CA THR A 394 -22.74 9.69 0.66
C THR A 394 -23.65 9.36 1.84
N ARG A 395 -23.10 8.75 2.87
CA ARG A 395 -23.89 8.31 4.02
C ARG A 395 -24.37 9.52 4.81
N PHE A 396 -25.68 9.65 4.87
CA PHE A 396 -26.38 10.68 5.63
C PHE A 396 -26.04 10.73 7.14
N ASN A 397 -25.51 9.65 7.73
CA ASN A 397 -25.39 9.50 9.19
C ASN A 397 -23.94 9.30 9.69
N ILE A 398 -23.33 10.36 10.21
CA ILE A 398 -22.21 10.28 11.18
C ILE A 398 -22.50 11.21 12.37
N ARG A 399 -23.33 10.75 13.32
CA ARG A 399 -23.13 10.90 14.79
C ARG A 399 -24.23 10.18 15.58
N THR A 400 -24.25 8.84 15.51
CA THR A 400 -24.93 8.05 16.55
C THR A 400 -24.18 8.20 17.88
N ARG A 401 -24.87 8.12 19.01
CA ARG A 401 -24.31 8.22 20.38
C ARG A 401 -23.14 7.24 20.60
N LYS A 402 -23.13 6.09 19.90
CA LYS A 402 -22.01 5.13 19.83
C LYS A 402 -20.74 5.68 19.17
N SER A 403 -20.85 6.49 18.10
CA SER A 403 -19.71 7.15 17.46
C SER A 403 -19.08 8.24 18.34
N ARG A 404 -19.88 8.97 19.13
CA ARG A 404 -19.36 9.92 20.14
C ARG A 404 -18.62 9.20 21.29
N LYS A 405 -19.10 8.02 21.71
CA LYS A 405 -18.41 7.18 22.71
C LYS A 405 -17.08 6.63 22.17
N LYS A 406 -17.09 6.11 20.94
CA LYS A 406 -15.87 5.67 20.23
C LYS A 406 -14.84 6.79 20.06
N ASN A 407 -15.28 8.02 19.77
CA ASN A 407 -14.38 9.18 19.67
C ASN A 407 -13.76 9.63 21.01
N LYS A 408 -14.41 9.34 22.15
CA LYS A 408 -13.80 9.51 23.48
C LYS A 408 -12.85 8.34 23.81
N GLU A 409 -13.07 7.19 23.19
CA GLU A 409 -12.22 6.00 23.32
C GLU A 409 -10.93 6.10 22.46
N ASP A 410 -11.00 6.73 21.28
CA ASP A 410 -9.87 6.97 20.36
C ASP A 410 -8.96 8.16 20.78
N ALA A 411 -9.34 8.91 21.83
CA ALA A 411 -8.60 10.06 22.35
C ALA A 411 -7.56 9.72 23.43
N THR A 412 -7.34 8.44 23.74
CA THR A 412 -6.25 8.03 24.64
C THR A 412 -4.91 8.08 23.90
N PRO A 413 -3.88 8.69 24.49
CA PRO A 413 -2.54 8.70 23.91
C PRO A 413 -2.04 7.26 23.75
N ALA A 414 -1.28 7.02 22.68
CA ALA A 414 -0.62 5.73 22.50
C ALA A 414 0.62 5.64 23.41
N LEU A 415 0.96 4.45 23.86
CA LEU A 415 2.22 4.17 24.55
C LEU A 415 3.13 3.39 23.62
N ILE A 416 4.40 3.80 23.53
CA ILE A 416 5.36 3.16 22.64
C ILE A 416 6.61 2.78 23.43
N TYR A 417 6.94 1.50 23.39
CA TYR A 417 8.23 1.02 23.87
C TYR A 417 9.18 0.90 22.69
N LEU A 418 10.27 1.64 22.68
CA LEU A 418 11.37 1.46 21.73
C LEU A 418 12.27 0.36 22.29
N CYS A 419 12.49 -0.70 21.53
CA CYS A 419 13.26 -1.85 21.97
C CYS A 419 14.41 -2.11 21.01
N ALA A 420 15.60 -1.63 21.40
CA ALA A 420 16.84 -1.89 20.69
C ALA A 420 17.51 -3.16 21.23
N THR A 421 17.97 -4.04 20.36
CA THR A 421 18.85 -5.16 20.74
C THR A 421 20.26 -4.90 20.25
N MET A 422 21.23 -5.09 21.15
CA MET A 422 22.65 -4.82 20.89
C MET A 422 23.51 -6.03 21.26
N TRP A 423 24.45 -6.39 20.38
CA TRP A 423 25.55 -7.30 20.63
C TRP A 423 26.80 -6.94 19.79
N HIS A 424 27.86 -6.49 20.47
CA HIS A 424 29.15 -6.09 19.86
C HIS A 424 29.03 -5.01 18.77
N GLU A 425 28.10 -4.06 18.91
CA GLU A 425 28.06 -2.87 18.07
C GLU A 425 29.26 -1.97 18.34
N THR A 426 29.75 -1.34 17.27
CA THR A 426 30.78 -0.32 17.34
C THR A 426 30.24 0.95 18.00
N TYR A 427 31.14 1.79 18.52
CA TYR A 427 30.78 3.10 19.08
C TYR A 427 29.97 3.96 18.09
N GLU A 428 30.31 3.95 16.79
CA GLU A 428 29.58 4.70 15.76
C GLU A 428 28.16 4.16 15.53
N GLU A 429 27.99 2.83 15.49
CA GLU A 429 26.66 2.18 15.39
C GLU A 429 25.78 2.58 16.57
N MET A 430 26.29 2.43 17.81
CA MET A 430 25.56 2.79 19.03
C MET A 430 25.24 4.29 19.09
N MET A 431 26.13 5.15 18.62
CA MET A 431 25.89 6.59 18.56
C MET A 431 24.72 6.93 17.63
N ASN A 432 24.62 6.29 16.46
CA ASN A 432 23.56 6.57 15.48
C ASN A 432 22.14 6.30 16.02
N ILE A 433 21.96 5.17 16.71
CA ILE A 433 20.66 4.86 17.32
C ILE A 433 20.36 5.79 18.50
N MET A 434 21.36 6.14 19.32
CA MET A 434 21.19 7.09 20.42
C MET A 434 20.73 8.45 19.90
N ILE A 435 21.36 8.99 18.85
CA ILE A 435 20.94 10.24 18.20
C ILE A 435 19.48 10.15 17.69
N SER A 436 19.04 8.99 17.22
CA SER A 436 17.64 8.78 16.80
C SER A 436 16.65 8.84 17.96
N ILE A 437 17.00 8.25 19.10
CA ILE A 437 16.19 8.26 20.33
C ILE A 437 16.10 9.69 20.89
N PHE A 438 17.22 10.42 20.99
CA PHE A 438 17.21 11.83 21.45
C PHE A 438 16.44 12.76 20.51
N ARG A 439 16.52 12.55 19.18
CA ARG A 439 15.68 13.28 18.22
C ARG A 439 14.19 13.07 18.49
N LEU A 440 13.79 11.86 18.89
CA LEU A 440 12.40 11.56 19.23
C LEU A 440 11.98 12.20 20.56
N ASP A 441 12.86 12.21 21.55
CA ASP A 441 12.67 12.89 22.85
C ASP A 441 12.38 14.38 22.65
N GLN A 442 13.20 15.07 21.86
CA GLN A 442 12.97 16.47 21.50
C GLN A 442 11.66 16.68 20.72
N TYR A 443 11.30 15.73 19.85
CA TYR A 443 10.08 15.81 19.03
C TYR A 443 8.80 15.59 19.84
N ARG A 444 8.87 14.83 20.95
CA ARG A 444 7.76 14.59 21.89
C ARG A 444 8.28 14.65 23.34
N PRO A 445 8.45 15.87 23.86
CA PRO A 445 8.89 16.05 25.24
C PRO A 445 7.79 15.60 26.20
N LYS A 446 8.18 14.93 27.28
CA LYS A 446 7.29 14.57 28.39
C LYS A 446 7.04 15.78 29.30
N THR A 447 8.06 16.61 29.47
CA THR A 447 7.96 17.93 30.12
C THR A 447 7.32 18.93 29.16
N GLU A 448 6.23 19.57 29.56
CA GLU A 448 5.46 20.54 28.74
C GLU A 448 4.99 20.01 27.36
N PRO A 449 4.16 18.96 27.31
CA PRO A 449 3.75 18.34 26.06
C PRO A 449 2.88 19.28 25.20
N LYS A 450 3.37 19.64 24.02
CA LYS A 450 2.59 20.41 23.01
C LYS A 450 1.44 19.60 22.41
N PHE A 451 1.59 18.28 22.36
CA PHE A 451 0.62 17.34 21.78
C PHE A 451 0.51 16.11 22.69
N ASN A 452 -0.71 15.59 22.85
CA ASN A 452 -0.99 14.41 23.68
C ASN A 452 -1.45 13.22 22.81
N ASP A 453 -0.71 12.94 21.74
CA ASP A 453 -1.02 11.90 20.75
C ASP A 453 -0.38 10.54 21.07
N PHE A 454 0.84 10.56 21.63
CA PHE A 454 1.52 9.41 22.20
C PHE A 454 2.61 9.80 23.21
N THR A 455 3.02 8.83 24.01
CA THR A 455 4.15 8.86 24.96
C THR A 455 5.05 7.67 24.65
N PHE A 456 6.34 7.74 25.00
CA PHE A 456 7.26 6.64 24.73
C PHE A 456 8.32 6.44 25.82
N GLU A 457 8.86 5.24 25.86
CA GLU A 457 9.98 4.84 26.71
C GLU A 457 10.98 4.03 25.86
N ALA A 458 12.28 4.28 26.04
CA ALA A 458 13.32 3.61 25.29
C ALA A 458 14.02 2.54 26.14
N HIS A 459 14.15 1.34 25.59
CA HIS A 459 14.79 0.19 26.21
C HIS A 459 15.87 -0.37 25.29
N ILE A 460 17.08 -0.47 25.80
CA ILE A 460 18.23 -1.08 25.11
C ILE A 460 18.55 -2.39 25.83
N TYR A 461 18.53 -3.51 25.11
CA TYR A 461 18.90 -4.82 25.63
C TYR A 461 20.27 -5.20 25.11
N PHE A 462 21.27 -5.15 25.98
CA PHE A 462 22.66 -5.41 25.65
C PHE A 462 23.03 -6.86 26.01
N ASP A 463 23.25 -7.68 24.99
CA ASP A 463 23.62 -9.09 25.14
C ASP A 463 25.10 -9.26 25.52
N ASP A 464 25.38 -10.20 26.44
CA ASP A 464 26.73 -10.56 26.91
C ASP A 464 27.58 -9.36 27.39
N ALA A 465 26.99 -8.52 28.23
CA ALA A 465 27.54 -7.21 28.61
C ALA A 465 28.73 -7.27 29.58
N PHE A 466 29.09 -8.43 30.11
CA PHE A 466 29.97 -8.58 31.26
C PHE A 466 31.12 -9.58 31.02
N GLU A 467 32.30 -9.22 31.50
CA GLU A 467 33.53 -10.02 31.50
C GLU A 467 34.07 -10.19 32.92
N ASN A 468 35.01 -11.12 33.12
CA ASN A 468 35.61 -11.33 34.44
C ASN A 468 36.63 -10.22 34.72
N ALA A 469 36.57 -9.60 35.90
CA ALA A 469 37.55 -8.59 36.30
C ALA A 469 38.96 -9.21 36.40
N LYS A 470 40.00 -8.44 36.05
CA LYS A 470 41.38 -8.91 36.13
C LYS A 470 41.79 -9.06 37.61
N GLY A 471 41.74 -10.28 38.13
CA GLY A 471 42.26 -10.63 39.46
C GLY A 471 41.24 -10.79 40.59
N ASN A 472 39.94 -10.65 40.32
CA ASN A 472 38.85 -10.89 41.29
C ASN A 472 37.75 -11.78 40.68
N GLN A 473 36.86 -12.34 41.53
CA GLN A 473 35.64 -13.05 41.07
C GLN A 473 34.52 -12.09 40.60
N ASP A 474 34.70 -10.78 40.79
CA ASP A 474 33.75 -9.76 40.38
C ASP A 474 33.68 -9.64 38.84
N ARG A 475 32.48 -9.33 38.33
CA ARG A 475 32.24 -9.21 36.88
C ARG A 475 32.09 -7.76 36.50
N ASP A 476 32.92 -7.31 35.56
CA ASP A 476 32.90 -5.94 35.05
C ASP A 476 32.17 -5.87 33.71
N LEU A 477 31.68 -4.69 33.34
CA LEU A 477 31.18 -4.44 31.99
C LEU A 477 32.31 -4.63 30.96
N ASN A 478 31.98 -5.27 29.85
CA ASN A 478 32.89 -5.41 28.71
C ASN A 478 33.10 -4.04 28.02
N THR A 479 34.08 -3.95 27.13
CA THR A 479 34.41 -2.70 26.41
C THR A 479 33.21 -2.08 25.68
N TYR A 480 32.40 -2.89 24.98
CA TYR A 480 31.26 -2.38 24.21
C TYR A 480 30.14 -1.83 25.10
N ALA A 481 29.86 -2.48 26.23
CA ALA A 481 28.89 -2.00 27.20
C ALA A 481 29.38 -0.71 27.89
N LYS A 482 30.70 -0.59 28.14
CA LYS A 482 31.32 0.65 28.61
C LYS A 482 31.19 1.78 27.59
N ASP A 483 31.38 1.50 26.31
CA ASP A 483 31.18 2.48 25.24
C ASP A 483 29.74 3.01 25.23
N LEU A 484 28.72 2.15 25.41
CA LEU A 484 27.33 2.58 25.53
C LEU A 484 27.11 3.53 26.72
N VAL A 485 27.63 3.17 27.90
CA VAL A 485 27.54 4.01 29.10
C VAL A 485 28.23 5.37 28.88
N GLN A 486 29.39 5.37 28.20
CA GLN A 486 30.09 6.59 27.84
C GLN A 486 29.25 7.48 26.93
N ILE A 487 28.63 6.93 25.87
CA ILE A 487 27.76 7.67 24.95
C ILE A 487 26.58 8.31 25.69
N ILE A 488 25.97 7.59 26.63
CA ILE A 488 24.86 8.11 27.45
C ILE A 488 25.36 9.24 28.36
N THR A 489 26.55 9.12 28.95
CA THR A 489 27.11 10.10 29.89
C THR A 489 27.58 11.38 29.20
N GLU A 490 28.11 11.28 27.97
CA GLU A 490 28.58 12.43 27.17
C GLU A 490 27.45 13.44 26.83
N GLN A 491 26.18 13.05 26.94
CA GLN A 491 25.01 13.89 26.65
C GLN A 491 24.54 14.77 27.84
N GLN A 492 25.34 14.90 28.91
CA GLN A 492 25.07 15.76 30.09
C GLN A 492 23.71 15.49 30.75
N ILE A 493 23.46 14.23 31.12
CA ILE A 493 22.17 13.79 31.68
C ILE A 493 22.20 13.84 33.22
N PRO A 494 21.19 14.47 33.88
CA PRO A 494 21.31 14.90 35.28
C PRO A 494 21.14 13.80 36.33
N GLU A 495 20.39 12.72 36.06
CA GLU A 495 20.14 11.66 37.05
C GLU A 495 20.29 10.26 36.42
N GLN A 496 21.07 9.40 37.08
CA GLN A 496 21.30 8.01 36.69
C GLN A 496 21.05 7.09 37.88
N SER A 497 20.25 6.05 37.70
CA SER A 497 20.08 4.99 38.71
C SER A 497 20.55 3.65 38.15
N ILE A 498 21.48 3.02 38.89
CA ILE A 498 21.97 1.67 38.59
C ILE A 498 21.28 0.70 39.53
N ILE A 499 20.62 -0.29 38.97
CA ILE A 499 19.84 -1.30 39.69
C ILE A 499 20.42 -2.66 39.35
N GLU A 500 20.84 -3.42 40.37
CA GLU A 500 21.20 -4.82 40.20
C GLU A 500 19.93 -5.64 39.94
N THR A 501 19.99 -6.54 38.96
CA THR A 501 18.83 -7.37 38.57
C THR A 501 19.19 -8.84 38.52
N PRO A 502 18.20 -9.76 38.63
CA PRO A 502 18.46 -11.20 38.52
C PRO A 502 19.13 -11.63 37.21
N TYR A 503 19.02 -10.83 36.15
CA TYR A 503 19.62 -11.10 34.84
C TYR A 503 20.97 -10.38 34.60
N GLY A 504 21.44 -9.54 35.52
CA GLY A 504 22.63 -8.69 35.35
C GLY A 504 22.46 -7.34 36.03
N ALA A 505 22.36 -6.27 35.23
CA ALA A 505 22.14 -4.92 35.74
C ALA A 505 21.20 -4.12 34.83
N ARG A 506 20.61 -3.05 35.38
CA ARG A 506 19.78 -2.08 34.67
C ARG A 506 20.25 -0.68 34.99
N LEU A 507 20.46 0.14 33.97
CA LEU A 507 20.74 1.56 34.07
C LEU A 507 19.49 2.32 33.59
N VAL A 508 18.90 3.14 34.45
CA VAL A 508 17.76 4.00 34.11
C VAL A 508 18.23 5.45 34.12
N VAL A 509 17.91 6.15 33.03
CA VAL A 509 18.39 7.51 32.78
C VAL A 509 17.23 8.34 32.22
N GLU A 510 16.97 9.51 32.81
CA GLU A 510 15.97 10.46 32.33
C GLU A 510 16.58 11.38 31.28
N MET A 511 16.08 11.35 30.04
CA MET A 511 16.60 12.19 28.94
C MET A 511 16.23 13.68 29.15
N PRO A 512 16.89 14.63 28.47
CA PRO A 512 16.71 16.07 28.69
C PRO A 512 15.27 16.59 28.60
N HIS A 513 14.36 15.92 27.88
CA HIS A 513 12.95 16.31 27.79
C HIS A 513 11.99 15.38 28.55
N GLY A 514 12.51 14.63 29.53
CA GLY A 514 11.77 13.88 30.54
C GLY A 514 11.33 12.46 30.17
N ASN A 515 11.57 12.00 28.93
CA ASN A 515 11.34 10.58 28.61
C ASN A 515 12.51 9.72 29.13
N ASN A 516 12.23 8.46 29.45
CA ASN A 516 13.24 7.56 30.02
C ASN A 516 13.95 6.74 28.95
N ILE A 517 15.26 6.52 29.17
CA ILE A 517 16.03 5.46 28.51
C ILE A 517 16.51 4.45 29.55
N VAL A 518 16.32 3.18 29.26
CA VAL A 518 16.63 2.06 30.15
C VAL A 518 17.57 1.10 29.43
N ALA A 519 18.80 0.98 29.88
CA ALA A 519 19.76 0.00 29.38
C ALA A 519 19.75 -1.24 30.28
N HIS A 520 19.36 -2.38 29.71
CA HIS A 520 19.36 -3.70 30.33
C HIS A 520 20.65 -4.44 29.94
N PHE A 521 21.60 -4.54 30.87
CA PHE A 521 22.86 -5.26 30.68
C PHE A 521 22.69 -6.72 31.10
N LYS A 522 22.83 -7.64 30.14
CA LYS A 522 22.60 -9.07 30.36
C LYS A 522 23.89 -9.80 30.69
N ASP A 523 23.83 -10.57 31.76
CA ASP A 523 24.86 -11.50 32.17
C ASP A 523 24.66 -12.88 31.50
N LYS A 524 25.55 -13.30 30.59
CA LYS A 524 25.44 -14.61 29.92
C LYS A 524 25.46 -15.84 30.84
N GLN A 525 25.97 -15.71 32.07
CA GLN A 525 25.97 -16.75 33.09
C GLN A 525 24.65 -16.82 33.86
N LYS A 526 23.90 -15.71 33.95
CA LYS A 526 22.60 -15.64 34.64
C LYS A 526 21.41 -15.83 33.70
N ILE A 527 21.51 -15.36 32.45
CA ILE A 527 20.41 -15.38 31.48
C ILE A 527 20.88 -15.76 30.09
N ARG A 528 19.99 -16.39 29.33
CA ARG A 528 20.24 -16.78 27.94
C ARG A 528 20.53 -15.57 27.04
N ASN A 529 21.59 -15.71 26.24
CA ASN A 529 22.05 -14.73 25.27
C ASN A 529 21.41 -14.92 23.88
N LYS A 530 21.57 -13.91 23.03
CA LYS A 530 21.07 -13.75 21.63
C LYS A 530 19.81 -12.90 21.53
N LYS A 531 19.69 -12.24 20.36
CA LYS A 531 18.61 -11.32 19.98
C LYS A 531 17.21 -11.83 20.32
N ARG A 532 16.83 -13.05 19.89
CA ARG A 532 15.51 -13.63 20.17
C ARG A 532 15.17 -13.65 21.67
N TRP A 533 16.13 -13.97 22.54
CA TRP A 533 15.89 -14.07 23.98
C TRP A 533 15.83 -12.69 24.64
N SER A 534 16.58 -11.71 24.13
CA SER A 534 16.39 -10.29 24.45
C SER A 534 14.99 -9.80 24.04
N GLN A 535 14.46 -10.28 22.90
CA GLN A 535 13.09 -9.99 22.50
C GLN A 535 12.05 -10.65 23.42
N VAL A 536 12.23 -11.91 23.81
CA VAL A 536 11.37 -12.56 24.81
C VAL A 536 11.35 -11.79 26.12
N MET A 537 12.51 -11.28 26.56
CA MET A 537 12.66 -10.50 27.79
C MET A 537 11.76 -9.26 27.77
N TYR A 538 11.83 -8.42 26.73
CA TYR A 538 10.99 -7.22 26.65
C TYR A 538 9.52 -7.53 26.41
N LEU A 539 9.21 -8.61 25.68
CA LEU A 539 7.83 -9.00 25.42
C LEU A 539 7.11 -9.35 26.74
N TYR A 540 7.73 -10.16 27.60
CA TYR A 540 7.12 -10.52 28.88
C TYR A 540 7.18 -9.40 29.90
N TYR A 541 8.28 -8.65 29.96
CA TYR A 541 8.42 -7.56 30.93
C TYR A 541 7.50 -6.38 30.60
N LEU A 542 7.60 -5.82 29.39
CA LEU A 542 6.88 -4.60 29.03
C LEU A 542 5.38 -4.86 28.79
N LEU A 543 5.02 -6.00 28.18
CA LEU A 543 3.62 -6.31 27.91
C LEU A 543 2.95 -7.11 29.04
N GLY A 544 3.70 -7.95 29.75
CA GLY A 544 3.17 -8.82 30.79
C GLY A 544 3.17 -8.21 32.19
N VAL A 545 4.11 -7.31 32.50
CA VAL A 545 4.20 -6.67 33.82
C VAL A 545 3.85 -5.19 33.73
N GLU A 546 4.62 -4.41 32.97
CA GLU A 546 4.44 -2.95 32.92
C GLU A 546 3.08 -2.54 32.35
N CYS A 547 2.62 -3.19 31.28
CA CYS A 547 1.29 -2.95 30.71
C CYS A 547 0.13 -3.40 31.64
N ILE A 548 0.37 -4.34 32.55
CA ILE A 548 -0.65 -4.92 33.44
C ILE A 548 -0.75 -4.20 34.78
N LYS A 549 0.34 -3.61 35.28
CA LYS A 549 0.43 -2.95 36.60
C LYS A 549 -0.76 -1.97 36.83
N ASN A 550 -1.57 -2.29 37.84
CA ASN A 550 -2.68 -1.50 38.40
C ASN A 550 -3.99 -1.32 37.58
N LYS A 551 -4.44 -2.33 36.81
CA LYS A 551 -5.55 -2.10 35.84
C LYS A 551 -6.68 -3.14 35.87
N THR A 552 -7.91 -2.64 35.73
CA THR A 552 -9.12 -3.47 35.57
C THR A 552 -9.15 -4.21 34.23
N VAL A 553 -9.91 -5.31 34.12
CA VAL A 553 -10.02 -6.14 32.90
C VAL A 553 -10.46 -5.34 31.67
N HIS A 554 -11.37 -4.37 31.83
CA HIS A 554 -11.84 -3.53 30.72
C HIS A 554 -10.82 -2.46 30.28
N SER A 555 -10.07 -1.87 31.21
CA SER A 555 -8.96 -0.95 30.87
C SER A 555 -7.83 -1.70 30.17
N PHE A 556 -7.55 -2.94 30.59
CA PHE A 556 -6.48 -3.76 30.03
C PHE A 556 -6.67 -4.06 28.53
N LYS A 557 -7.89 -4.43 28.09
CA LYS A 557 -8.17 -4.69 26.66
C LYS A 557 -7.98 -3.45 25.79
N ARG A 558 -8.30 -2.27 26.31
CA ARG A 558 -8.14 -1.00 25.61
C ARG A 558 -6.67 -0.60 25.53
N GLU A 559 -5.93 -0.85 26.58
CA GLU A 559 -4.53 -0.48 26.66
C GLU A 559 -3.65 -1.31 25.73
N LYS A 560 -3.78 -2.64 25.73
CA LYS A 560 -3.07 -3.49 24.77
C LYS A 560 -3.33 -3.10 23.31
N HIS A 561 -4.48 -2.47 23.02
CA HIS A 561 -4.79 -2.00 21.68
C HIS A 561 -4.01 -0.74 21.29
N ASN A 562 -3.70 0.12 22.27
CA ASN A 562 -3.05 1.43 22.13
C ASN A 562 -1.57 1.43 22.57
N THR A 563 -1.05 0.28 23.02
CA THR A 563 0.37 0.06 23.31
C THR A 563 1.06 -0.58 22.12
N TYR A 564 2.24 -0.09 21.79
CA TYR A 564 3.06 -0.53 20.66
C TYR A 564 4.51 -0.77 21.06
N LEU A 565 5.18 -1.67 20.34
CA LEU A 565 6.60 -2.00 20.47
C LEU A 565 7.31 -1.70 19.16
N LEU A 566 8.29 -0.79 19.19
CA LEU A 566 9.15 -0.50 18.04
C LEU A 566 10.43 -1.33 18.18
N ALA A 567 10.56 -2.36 17.34
CA ALA A 567 11.79 -3.16 17.26
C ALA A 567 12.87 -2.38 16.49
N LEU A 568 14.07 -2.32 17.07
CA LEU A 568 15.25 -1.61 16.56
C LEU A 568 16.50 -2.50 16.64
N ASP A 569 17.36 -2.39 15.62
CA ASP A 569 18.72 -2.95 15.65
C ASP A 569 19.70 -1.85 16.05
N GLY A 570 20.79 -2.20 16.73
CA GLY A 570 21.74 -1.24 17.32
C GLY A 570 22.43 -0.30 16.32
N ASP A 571 22.34 -0.57 15.01
CA ASP A 571 22.89 0.23 13.91
C ASP A 571 21.83 1.05 13.15
N THR A 572 20.60 1.14 13.68
CA THR A 572 19.48 1.80 13.00
C THR A 572 19.47 3.32 13.21
N ASP A 573 19.36 4.08 12.13
CA ASP A 573 19.05 5.52 12.12
C ASP A 573 17.62 5.78 11.62
N PHE A 574 16.83 6.56 12.37
CA PHE A 574 15.46 6.92 11.98
C PHE A 574 15.07 8.35 12.36
N GLN A 575 14.05 8.86 11.66
CA GLN A 575 13.46 10.16 11.95
C GLN A 575 12.14 10.02 12.72
N PRO A 576 11.80 10.95 13.63
CA PRO A 576 10.53 10.91 14.39
C PRO A 576 9.29 10.80 13.50
N ALA A 577 9.30 11.46 12.33
CA ALA A 577 8.21 11.40 11.36
C ALA A 577 7.95 9.97 10.83
N ALA A 578 8.99 9.14 10.69
CA ALA A 578 8.84 7.76 10.25
C ALA A 578 8.06 6.94 11.28
N VAL A 579 8.38 7.10 12.57
CA VAL A 579 7.63 6.47 13.68
C VAL A 579 6.15 6.88 13.64
N MET A 580 5.86 8.16 13.35
CA MET A 580 4.48 8.67 13.31
C MET A 580 3.66 7.98 12.23
N LEU A 581 4.26 7.77 11.07
CA LEU A 581 3.62 7.10 9.95
C LEU A 581 3.31 5.63 10.25
N LEU A 582 4.12 4.94 11.08
CA LEU A 582 3.80 3.59 11.55
C LEU A 582 2.65 3.59 12.56
N ILE A 583 2.66 4.48 13.55
CA ILE A 583 1.58 4.60 14.55
C ILE A 583 0.25 4.88 13.87
N ASP A 584 0.21 5.85 12.97
CA ASP A 584 -1.00 6.20 12.20
C ASP A 584 -1.56 4.99 11.47
N ARG A 585 -0.66 4.17 10.90
CA ARG A 585 -1.04 2.97 10.18
C ARG A 585 -1.70 1.94 11.10
N LEU A 586 -1.12 1.67 12.26
CA LEU A 586 -1.70 0.75 13.23
C LEU A 586 -3.01 1.31 13.81
N LYS A 587 -3.06 2.56 14.24
CA LYS A 587 -4.30 3.19 14.76
C LYS A 587 -5.46 3.11 13.75
N MET A 588 -5.16 3.28 12.47
CA MET A 588 -6.17 3.26 11.39
C MET A 588 -6.76 1.87 11.12
N TYR A 589 -5.97 0.82 11.30
CA TYR A 589 -6.37 -0.54 10.95
C TYR A 589 -6.30 -1.47 12.18
N PRO A 590 -7.43 -1.66 12.91
CA PRO A 590 -7.46 -2.46 14.14
C PRO A 590 -7.06 -3.93 14.00
N ARG A 591 -7.02 -4.50 12.78
CA ARG A 591 -6.59 -5.88 12.49
C ARG A 591 -5.12 -5.97 12.06
N VAL A 592 -4.42 -4.84 11.98
CA VAL A 592 -2.99 -4.79 11.70
C VAL A 592 -2.26 -4.99 13.02
N GLY A 593 -1.50 -6.08 13.07
CA GLY A 593 -0.69 -6.45 14.22
C GLY A 593 0.73 -5.89 14.16
N ALA A 594 1.23 -5.60 12.96
CA ALA A 594 2.55 -4.99 12.77
C ALA A 594 2.60 -4.14 11.50
N ALA A 595 3.42 -3.09 11.50
CA ALA A 595 3.80 -2.36 10.30
C ALA A 595 5.30 -2.10 10.28
N CYS A 596 5.93 -2.37 9.13
CA CYS A 596 7.33 -2.09 8.92
C CYS A 596 7.55 -0.86 8.04
N GLY A 597 8.64 -0.15 8.33
CA GLY A 597 9.13 0.93 7.49
C GLY A 597 9.86 0.42 6.26
N ARG A 598 10.34 1.40 5.50
CA ARG A 598 11.26 1.21 4.39
C ARG A 598 12.69 1.31 4.90
N ILE A 599 13.50 0.34 4.53
CA ILE A 599 14.88 0.23 4.99
C ILE A 599 15.84 0.60 3.86
N HIS A 600 16.76 1.52 4.16
CA HIS A 600 17.80 1.99 3.25
C HIS A 600 19.16 1.52 3.72
N PRO A 601 19.85 0.66 2.95
CA PRO A 601 21.19 0.23 3.31
C PRO A 601 22.21 1.36 3.11
N THR A 602 23.09 1.52 4.10
CA THR A 602 24.18 2.50 4.14
C THR A 602 25.54 1.81 4.12
N GLY A 603 26.59 2.58 3.82
CA GLY A 603 27.95 2.07 3.60
C GLY A 603 28.45 2.25 2.16
N SER A 604 29.64 1.71 1.90
CA SER A 604 30.38 1.83 0.64
C SER A 604 30.89 0.49 0.10
N GLY A 605 31.14 0.43 -1.21
CA GLY A 605 31.74 -0.72 -1.88
C GLY A 605 30.75 -1.58 -2.68
N PRO A 606 31.25 -2.51 -3.51
CA PRO A 606 30.42 -3.30 -4.44
C PRO A 606 29.36 -4.16 -3.76
N ALA A 607 29.65 -4.74 -2.59
CA ALA A 607 28.67 -5.52 -1.82
C ALA A 607 27.49 -4.64 -1.38
N VAL A 608 27.77 -3.44 -0.87
CA VAL A 608 26.74 -2.46 -0.48
C VAL A 608 25.96 -1.97 -1.70
N TRP A 609 26.62 -1.72 -2.84
CA TRP A 609 25.92 -1.32 -4.07
C TRP A 609 24.94 -2.40 -4.56
N PHE A 610 25.37 -3.66 -4.54
CA PHE A 610 24.50 -4.80 -4.82
C PHE A 610 23.28 -4.80 -3.89
N GLN A 611 23.49 -4.64 -2.57
CA GLN A 611 22.41 -4.62 -1.59
C GLN A 611 21.50 -3.39 -1.71
N LYS A 612 22.03 -2.22 -2.06
CA LYS A 612 21.25 -1.00 -2.31
C LYS A 612 20.21 -1.24 -3.40
N PHE A 613 20.61 -1.82 -4.53
CA PHE A 613 19.67 -2.12 -5.60
C PHE A 613 18.73 -3.28 -5.25
N GLU A 614 19.23 -4.34 -4.62
CA GLU A 614 18.41 -5.48 -4.18
C GLU A 614 17.30 -5.04 -3.22
N TYR A 615 17.63 -4.23 -2.21
CA TYR A 615 16.66 -3.68 -1.27
C TYR A 615 15.67 -2.77 -1.99
N ALA A 616 16.13 -1.95 -2.93
CA ALA A 616 15.26 -1.08 -3.71
C ALA A 616 14.22 -1.89 -4.50
N VAL A 617 14.65 -2.87 -5.30
CA VAL A 617 13.73 -3.72 -6.08
C VAL A 617 12.78 -4.50 -5.18
N SER A 618 13.28 -5.06 -4.08
CA SER A 618 12.44 -5.78 -3.10
C SER A 618 11.37 -4.87 -2.47
N HIS A 619 11.75 -3.65 -2.06
CA HIS A 619 10.81 -2.69 -1.45
C HIS A 619 9.87 -2.06 -2.47
N TRP A 620 10.33 -1.80 -3.70
CA TRP A 620 9.52 -1.23 -4.77
C TRP A 620 8.48 -2.21 -5.27
N LEU A 621 8.86 -3.46 -5.53
CA LEU A 621 8.03 -4.43 -6.25
C LEU A 621 7.49 -5.53 -5.33
N GLN A 622 8.36 -6.34 -4.72
CA GLN A 622 7.91 -7.53 -3.97
C GLN A 622 7.08 -7.14 -2.73
N LYS A 623 7.62 -6.26 -1.88
CA LYS A 623 7.00 -5.89 -0.59
C LYS A 623 5.71 -5.09 -0.79
N THR A 624 5.62 -4.26 -1.83
CA THR A 624 4.38 -3.57 -2.21
C THR A 624 3.34 -4.54 -2.75
N ALA A 625 3.73 -5.51 -3.57
CA ALA A 625 2.84 -6.56 -4.06
C ALA A 625 2.27 -7.41 -2.91
N GLU A 626 3.13 -7.84 -1.97
CA GLU A 626 2.72 -8.55 -0.76
C GLU A 626 1.73 -7.71 0.06
N HIS A 627 2.03 -6.42 0.27
CA HIS A 627 1.13 -5.51 0.95
C HIS A 627 -0.23 -5.42 0.25
N VAL A 628 -0.26 -5.26 -1.08
CA VAL A 628 -1.48 -4.97 -1.83
C VAL A 628 -2.35 -6.21 -2.03
N PHE A 629 -1.76 -7.33 -2.43
CA PHE A 629 -2.50 -8.57 -2.71
C PHE A 629 -2.83 -9.36 -1.45
N GLY A 630 -2.07 -9.19 -0.37
CA GLY A 630 -2.32 -9.89 0.88
C GLY A 630 -1.72 -9.21 2.12
N SER A 631 -0.66 -9.81 2.64
CA SER A 631 0.09 -9.33 3.78
C SER A 631 1.59 -9.49 3.52
N VAL A 632 2.38 -8.58 4.08
CA VAL A 632 3.84 -8.71 4.10
C VAL A 632 4.22 -9.94 4.93
N LEU A 633 5.21 -10.70 4.47
CA LEU A 633 5.59 -11.95 5.15
C LEU A 633 6.64 -11.78 6.25
N CYS A 634 7.33 -10.64 6.29
CA CYS A 634 8.35 -10.33 7.29
C CYS A 634 8.43 -8.83 7.57
N SER A 635 8.43 -8.46 8.84
CA SER A 635 8.79 -7.13 9.32
C SER A 635 10.24 -7.19 9.80
N PRO A 636 11.18 -6.44 9.20
CA PRO A 636 12.58 -6.49 9.60
C PRO A 636 12.77 -6.00 11.04
N GLY A 637 13.66 -6.64 11.79
CA GLY A 637 13.95 -6.30 13.19
C GLY A 637 14.53 -4.90 13.42
N CYS A 638 15.09 -4.27 12.38
CA CYS A 638 15.72 -2.96 12.49
C CYS A 638 14.73 -1.78 12.60
N PHE A 639 13.54 -1.85 12.01
CA PHE A 639 12.57 -0.74 12.12
C PHE A 639 11.12 -1.18 11.83
N SER A 640 10.49 -1.77 12.85
CA SER A 640 9.12 -2.30 12.75
C SER A 640 8.31 -2.08 14.02
N LEU A 641 7.08 -1.59 13.86
CA LEU A 641 6.15 -1.30 14.97
C LEU A 641 5.12 -2.43 15.10
N PHE A 642 5.04 -3.03 16.28
CA PHE A 642 4.14 -4.12 16.62
C PHE A 642 3.08 -3.67 17.63
N ARG A 643 1.85 -4.17 17.49
CA ARG A 643 0.76 -3.94 18.46
C ARG A 643 0.86 -4.92 19.60
N ALA A 644 0.80 -4.43 20.84
CA ALA A 644 0.79 -5.29 22.03
C ALA A 644 -0.34 -6.32 21.98
N GLU A 645 -1.57 -5.94 21.61
CA GLU A 645 -2.70 -6.88 21.47
C GLU A 645 -2.41 -8.06 20.53
N ALA A 646 -1.64 -7.84 19.46
CA ALA A 646 -1.31 -8.88 18.50
C ALA A 646 -0.20 -9.80 19.01
N LEU A 647 0.78 -9.24 19.72
CA LEU A 647 1.86 -9.99 20.36
C LEU A 647 1.35 -10.85 21.53
N MET A 648 0.40 -10.33 22.30
CA MET A 648 -0.24 -11.00 23.44
C MET A 648 -1.38 -11.94 23.02
N ASP A 649 -1.63 -12.13 21.72
CA ASP A 649 -2.65 -13.07 21.25
C ASP A 649 -2.23 -14.52 21.54
N ASP A 650 -3.24 -15.38 21.63
CA ASP A 650 -3.06 -16.79 21.97
C ASP A 650 -2.07 -17.44 21.01
N ASN A 651 -1.04 -18.07 21.57
CA ASN A 651 0.02 -18.76 20.82
C ASN A 651 0.94 -17.87 19.97
N VAL A 652 1.02 -16.56 20.21
CA VAL A 652 2.10 -15.72 19.66
C VAL A 652 3.28 -15.73 20.61
N MET A 653 3.27 -14.92 21.69
CA MET A 653 4.37 -14.88 22.68
C MET A 653 4.74 -16.25 23.24
N LYS A 654 3.75 -17.09 23.57
CA LYS A 654 4.00 -18.45 24.11
C LYS A 654 4.77 -19.34 23.13
N LYS A 655 4.48 -19.29 21.83
CA LYS A 655 5.23 -20.05 20.80
C LYS A 655 6.54 -19.37 20.44
N TYR A 656 6.58 -18.05 20.52
CA TYR A 656 7.81 -17.31 20.27
C TYR A 656 8.87 -17.57 21.34
N SER A 657 8.47 -17.89 22.57
CA SER A 657 9.39 -18.24 23.66
C SER A 657 9.75 -19.73 23.77
N THR A 658 9.27 -20.61 22.87
CA THR A 658 9.62 -22.04 22.94
C THR A 658 11.06 -22.29 22.49
N THR A 659 11.79 -23.11 23.24
CA THR A 659 13.14 -23.53 22.86
C THR A 659 13.13 -24.40 21.63
N SER A 660 14.11 -24.21 20.75
CA SER A 660 14.34 -25.08 19.61
C SER A 660 14.80 -26.46 20.10
N THR A 661 14.03 -27.51 19.83
CA THR A 661 14.39 -28.89 20.15
C THR A 661 14.71 -29.71 18.90
N GLU A 662 14.04 -29.41 17.79
CA GLU A 662 14.25 -30.09 16.52
C GLU A 662 15.16 -29.27 15.59
N PRO A 663 15.95 -29.91 14.70
CA PRO A 663 16.82 -29.23 13.74
C PRO A 663 16.14 -28.14 12.91
N SER A 664 14.90 -28.39 12.47
CA SER A 664 14.11 -27.43 11.66
C SER A 664 13.77 -26.17 12.45
N GLN A 665 13.56 -26.29 13.77
CA GLN A 665 13.21 -25.20 14.66
C GLN A 665 14.41 -24.26 14.87
N TYR A 666 15.64 -24.76 14.92
CA TYR A 666 16.83 -23.89 14.97
C TYR A 666 16.93 -22.98 13.75
N ILE A 667 16.59 -23.50 12.57
CA ILE A 667 16.59 -22.72 11.31
C ILE A 667 15.42 -21.75 11.27
N GLN A 668 14.22 -22.20 11.65
CA GLN A 668 13.02 -21.39 11.57
C GLN A 668 12.97 -20.30 12.66
N TYR A 669 13.29 -20.66 13.91
CA TYR A 669 13.06 -19.82 15.08
C TYR A 669 14.28 -18.96 15.43
N ASP A 670 15.49 -19.49 15.32
CA ASP A 670 16.70 -18.81 15.82
C ASP A 670 17.50 -18.08 14.73
N GLN A 671 17.44 -18.51 13.47
CA GLN A 671 18.09 -17.82 12.35
C GLN A 671 17.21 -16.76 11.66
N GLY A 672 15.89 -16.81 11.86
CA GLY A 672 14.92 -15.91 11.25
C GLY A 672 13.81 -15.51 12.22
N GLU A 673 14.20 -15.08 13.42
CA GLU A 673 13.33 -14.76 14.53
C GLU A 673 12.27 -13.70 14.18
N ASP A 674 12.64 -12.66 13.44
CA ASP A 674 11.73 -11.62 12.96
C ASP A 674 10.65 -12.19 12.03
N ARG A 675 11.05 -13.10 11.13
CA ARG A 675 10.14 -13.78 10.21
C ARG A 675 9.27 -14.78 10.95
N TRP A 676 9.81 -15.48 11.93
CA TRP A 676 9.05 -16.40 12.78
C TRP A 676 7.94 -15.68 13.54
N LEU A 677 8.26 -14.54 14.17
CA LEU A 677 7.27 -13.70 14.85
C LEU A 677 6.16 -13.26 13.89
N CYS A 678 6.51 -12.84 12.67
CA CYS A 678 5.52 -12.50 11.64
C CYS A 678 4.68 -13.71 11.21
N THR A 679 5.28 -14.88 11.02
CA THR A 679 4.57 -16.13 10.70
C THR A 679 3.53 -16.46 11.77
N LEU A 680 3.86 -16.29 13.06
CA LEU A 680 2.93 -16.48 14.17
C LEU A 680 1.76 -15.49 14.11
N LEU A 681 2.02 -14.19 13.88
CA LEU A 681 0.99 -13.17 13.72
C LEU A 681 0.04 -13.49 12.55
N LEU A 682 0.60 -13.86 11.39
CA LEU A 682 -0.16 -14.22 10.20
C LEU A 682 -1.04 -15.45 10.46
N LYS A 683 -0.52 -16.47 11.14
CA LYS A 683 -1.25 -17.67 11.56
C LYS A 683 -2.37 -17.35 12.56
N GLN A 684 -2.21 -16.34 13.41
CA GLN A 684 -3.25 -15.89 14.33
C GLN A 684 -4.31 -14.96 13.70
N GLY A 685 -4.18 -14.61 12.43
CA GLY A 685 -5.18 -13.79 11.73
C GLY A 685 -4.87 -12.29 11.70
N TRP A 686 -3.68 -11.89 12.19
CA TRP A 686 -3.21 -10.51 12.11
C TRP A 686 -2.63 -10.22 10.74
N ARG A 687 -2.81 -8.98 10.28
CA ARG A 687 -2.15 -8.47 9.07
C ARG A 687 -0.85 -7.77 9.45
N VAL A 688 0.16 -7.96 8.61
CA VAL A 688 1.43 -7.24 8.64
C VAL A 688 1.47 -6.30 7.44
N GLU A 689 1.73 -5.02 7.67
CA GLU A 689 1.75 -4.01 6.62
C GLU A 689 3.12 -3.38 6.40
N TYR A 690 3.28 -2.77 5.23
CA TYR A 690 4.47 -2.03 4.82
C TYR A 690 4.11 -0.57 4.53
N ASN A 691 4.83 0.37 5.15
CA ASN A 691 4.66 1.79 4.93
C ASN A 691 5.89 2.40 4.21
N ALA A 692 5.74 2.66 2.91
CA ALA A 692 6.84 3.13 2.06
C ALA A 692 7.30 4.57 2.33
N ALA A 693 6.52 5.37 3.08
CA ALA A 693 6.90 6.74 3.45
C ALA A 693 7.62 6.80 4.81
N SER A 694 7.77 5.65 5.49
CA SER A 694 8.37 5.54 6.80
C SER A 694 9.80 5.02 6.66
N ASP A 695 10.74 5.92 6.38
CA ASP A 695 12.13 5.57 6.08
C ASP A 695 13.00 5.39 7.34
N ALA A 696 13.90 4.41 7.29
CA ALA A 696 14.98 4.17 8.25
C ALA A 696 16.23 3.65 7.53
N TYR A 697 17.39 3.82 8.15
CA TYR A 697 18.71 3.51 7.58
C TYR A 697 19.43 2.49 8.46
N THR A 698 20.18 1.57 7.86
CA THR A 698 20.92 0.49 8.54
C THR A 698 22.22 0.21 7.80
N ASN A 699 23.24 -0.30 8.48
CA ASN A 699 24.52 -0.63 7.88
C ASN A 699 24.42 -1.94 7.09
N ALA A 700 24.88 -1.92 5.83
CA ALA A 700 24.98 -3.12 5.02
C ALA A 700 26.38 -3.76 5.12
N PRO A 701 26.48 -5.10 5.03
CA PRO A 701 27.74 -5.80 4.87
C PRO A 701 28.64 -5.18 3.79
N GLN A 702 29.84 -4.74 4.17
CA GLN A 702 30.80 -4.16 3.22
C GLN A 702 31.67 -5.24 2.57
N ASP A 703 31.98 -6.29 3.32
CA ASP A 703 32.82 -7.39 2.87
C ASP A 703 32.01 -8.54 2.28
N PHE A 704 32.57 -9.16 1.23
CA PHE A 704 31.97 -10.34 0.58
C PHE A 704 31.71 -11.50 1.56
N LYS A 705 32.63 -11.70 2.53
CA LYS A 705 32.50 -12.71 3.59
C LYS A 705 31.31 -12.42 4.51
N GLU A 706 31.13 -11.17 4.90
CA GLU A 706 30.02 -10.76 5.77
C GLU A 706 28.67 -10.92 5.06
N LEU A 707 28.61 -10.55 3.77
CA LEU A 707 27.43 -10.78 2.93
C LEU A 707 27.05 -12.26 2.86
N TYR A 708 28.00 -13.16 2.59
CA TYR A 708 27.73 -14.61 2.53
C TYR A 708 27.26 -15.16 3.88
N ASN A 709 27.87 -14.72 4.99
CA ASN A 709 27.48 -15.12 6.34
C ASN A 709 26.08 -14.64 6.73
N GLN A 710 25.67 -13.44 6.29
CA GLN A 710 24.30 -12.95 6.45
C GLN A 710 23.31 -13.88 5.71
N ARG A 711 23.63 -14.24 4.46
CA ARG A 711 22.72 -14.99 3.57
C ARG A 711 22.57 -16.44 3.96
N LYS A 712 23.61 -17.04 4.54
CA LYS A 712 23.57 -18.35 5.21
C LYS A 712 22.38 -18.49 6.16
N ARG A 713 21.99 -17.41 6.86
CA ARG A 713 20.85 -17.39 7.79
C ARG A 713 19.53 -17.05 7.10
N TRP A 714 19.54 -16.04 6.25
CA TRP A 714 18.30 -15.50 5.67
C TRP A 714 17.65 -16.43 4.65
N GLY A 715 18.45 -17.14 3.84
CA GLY A 715 17.93 -18.07 2.82
C GLY A 715 17.13 -19.22 3.43
N PRO A 716 17.74 -20.06 4.29
CA PRO A 716 17.08 -21.23 4.86
C PRO A 716 15.91 -20.86 5.77
N SER A 717 16.04 -19.81 6.59
CA SER A 717 14.95 -19.35 7.46
C SER A 717 13.76 -18.78 6.69
N THR A 718 14.00 -18.11 5.56
CA THR A 718 12.93 -17.65 4.66
C THR A 718 12.19 -18.84 4.06
N MET A 719 12.92 -19.84 3.56
CA MET A 719 12.33 -21.06 3.01
C MET A 719 11.50 -21.81 4.05
N ALA A 720 12.05 -22.04 5.25
CA ALA A 720 11.38 -22.75 6.33
C ALA A 720 10.05 -22.07 6.75
N ASN A 721 10.06 -20.75 6.94
CA ASN A 721 8.87 -20.00 7.35
C ASN A 721 7.79 -19.96 6.27
N VAL A 722 8.16 -19.79 5.01
CA VAL A 722 7.18 -19.74 3.91
C VAL A 722 6.60 -21.14 3.64
N ILE A 723 7.42 -22.20 3.70
CA ILE A 723 6.91 -23.59 3.59
C ILE A 723 5.93 -23.91 4.73
N ASP A 724 6.23 -23.51 5.96
CA ASP A 724 5.32 -23.69 7.11
C ASP A 724 3.98 -22.95 6.92
N LEU A 725 4.04 -21.74 6.37
CA LEU A 725 2.86 -20.96 6.03
C LEU A 725 2.04 -21.62 4.91
N LEU A 726 2.70 -22.10 3.85
CA LEU A 726 2.09 -22.81 2.72
C LEU A 726 1.46 -24.14 3.15
N GLY A 727 2.12 -24.91 4.03
CA GLY A 727 1.57 -26.13 4.63
C GLY A 727 0.30 -25.86 5.45
N SER A 728 0.18 -24.64 5.99
CA SER A 728 -0.98 -24.20 6.78
C SER A 728 -2.04 -23.44 5.97
N THR A 729 -1.99 -23.45 4.63
CA THR A 729 -2.81 -22.60 3.74
C THR A 729 -4.29 -22.60 4.07
N ASN A 730 -4.90 -23.77 4.28
CA ASN A 730 -6.35 -23.86 4.53
C ASN A 730 -6.76 -23.23 5.86
N LEU A 731 -5.97 -23.44 6.92
CA LEU A 731 -6.21 -22.87 8.24
C LEU A 731 -6.00 -21.34 8.22
N VAL A 732 -4.87 -20.91 7.64
CA VAL A 732 -4.48 -19.50 7.59
C VAL A 732 -5.44 -18.70 6.72
N SER A 733 -5.85 -19.21 5.55
CA SER A 733 -6.83 -18.53 4.68
C SER A 733 -8.21 -18.39 5.32
N LYS A 734 -8.58 -19.30 6.22
CA LYS A 734 -9.86 -19.25 6.94
C LYS A 734 -9.80 -18.24 8.08
N LYS A 735 -8.68 -18.17 8.82
CA LYS A 735 -8.51 -17.29 9.98
C LYS A 735 -8.10 -15.86 9.57
N ASN A 736 -7.25 -15.73 8.57
CA ASN A 736 -6.65 -14.47 8.13
C ASN A 736 -7.20 -14.04 6.75
N PRO A 737 -8.06 -13.02 6.67
CA PRO A 737 -8.63 -12.56 5.39
C PRO A 737 -7.60 -11.89 4.48
N SER A 738 -6.41 -11.53 4.98
CA SER A 738 -5.31 -10.99 4.18
C SER A 738 -4.43 -12.09 3.57
N MET A 739 -4.59 -13.35 3.99
CA MET A 739 -3.83 -14.49 3.49
C MET A 739 -4.71 -15.42 2.66
N SER A 740 -5.33 -14.87 1.62
CA SER A 740 -6.27 -15.59 0.77
C SER A 740 -5.62 -16.75 -0.02
N LYS A 741 -6.42 -17.72 -0.48
CA LYS A 741 -5.92 -18.83 -1.32
C LYS A 741 -5.18 -18.36 -2.59
N PRO A 742 -5.65 -17.35 -3.36
CA PRO A 742 -4.89 -16.84 -4.50
C PRO A 742 -3.55 -16.20 -4.10
N PHE A 743 -3.50 -15.49 -2.98
CA PHE A 743 -2.25 -14.95 -2.45
C PHE A 743 -1.29 -16.07 -2.02
N MET A 744 -1.80 -17.12 -1.38
CA MET A 744 -1.02 -18.31 -1.02
C MET A 744 -0.50 -19.05 -2.25
N PHE A 745 -1.26 -19.08 -3.35
CA PHE A 745 -0.80 -19.61 -4.63
C PHE A 745 0.31 -18.76 -5.25
N TYR A 746 0.22 -17.43 -5.18
CA TYR A 746 1.32 -16.54 -5.57
C TYR A 746 2.60 -16.82 -4.76
N GLN A 747 2.47 -17.04 -3.45
CA GLN A 747 3.61 -17.40 -2.59
C GLN A 747 4.18 -18.79 -2.90
N LEU A 748 3.32 -19.76 -3.25
CA LEU A 748 3.74 -21.09 -3.70
C LEU A 748 4.56 -20.97 -5.00
N PHE A 749 4.06 -20.22 -5.97
CA PHE A 749 4.77 -19.98 -7.23
C PHE A 749 6.12 -19.30 -6.99
N ALA A 750 6.15 -18.25 -6.18
CA ALA A 750 7.40 -17.56 -5.80
C ALA A 750 8.41 -18.51 -5.13
N MET A 751 7.94 -19.41 -4.25
CA MET A 751 8.78 -20.42 -3.61
C MET A 751 9.33 -21.44 -4.61
N ILE A 752 8.50 -21.95 -5.52
CA ILE A 752 8.93 -22.86 -6.59
C ILE A 752 9.97 -22.18 -7.49
N SER A 753 9.73 -20.93 -7.89
CA SER A 753 10.69 -20.15 -8.69
C SER A 753 12.02 -19.97 -7.95
N ALA A 754 12.01 -19.69 -6.65
CA ALA A 754 13.22 -19.56 -5.84
C ALA A 754 14.00 -20.89 -5.73
N ILE A 755 13.30 -22.03 -5.60
CA ILE A 755 13.93 -23.35 -5.56
C ILE A 755 14.57 -23.70 -6.90
N LEU A 756 13.91 -23.39 -8.02
CA LEU A 756 14.39 -23.70 -9.38
C LEU A 756 15.38 -22.69 -9.95
N ALA A 757 15.62 -21.56 -9.27
CA ALA A 757 16.49 -20.49 -9.76
C ALA A 757 17.92 -20.94 -10.14
N PRO A 758 18.61 -21.82 -9.38
CA PRO A 758 19.92 -22.35 -9.76
C PRO A 758 19.91 -23.03 -11.14
N ALA A 759 18.94 -23.93 -11.38
CA ALA A 759 18.80 -24.62 -12.65
C ALA A 759 18.46 -23.67 -13.81
N THR A 760 17.59 -22.68 -13.56
CA THR A 760 17.25 -21.65 -14.56
C THR A 760 18.48 -20.85 -14.99
N ILE A 761 19.39 -20.51 -14.06
CA ILE A 761 20.63 -19.81 -14.40
C ILE A 761 21.53 -20.67 -15.29
N CYS A 762 21.64 -21.97 -15.00
CA CYS A 762 22.39 -22.90 -15.87
C CYS A 762 21.80 -22.94 -17.29
N LEU A 763 20.46 -22.97 -17.42
CA LEU A 763 19.78 -22.93 -18.72
C LEU A 763 20.03 -21.61 -19.48
N MET A 764 20.02 -20.48 -18.78
CA MET A 764 20.31 -19.16 -19.36
C MET A 764 21.75 -19.10 -19.90
N VAL A 765 22.72 -19.59 -19.12
CA VAL A 765 24.12 -19.69 -19.54
C VAL A 765 24.26 -20.64 -20.73
N ALA A 766 23.61 -21.80 -20.68
CA ALA A 766 23.62 -22.80 -21.76
C ALA A 766 23.08 -22.24 -23.08
N GLY A 767 21.95 -21.52 -23.05
CA GLY A 767 21.38 -20.88 -24.24
C GLY A 767 22.35 -19.87 -24.87
N SER A 768 23.06 -19.11 -24.04
CA SER A 768 24.06 -18.14 -24.51
C SER A 768 25.29 -18.82 -25.11
N LEU A 769 25.80 -19.89 -24.47
CA LEU A 769 26.92 -20.67 -24.98
C LEU A 769 26.58 -21.36 -26.31
N SER A 770 25.38 -21.92 -26.44
CA SER A 770 24.90 -22.54 -27.68
C SER A 770 24.85 -21.52 -28.82
N PHE A 771 24.37 -20.29 -28.54
CA PHE A 771 24.32 -19.22 -29.55
C PHE A 771 25.71 -18.72 -29.99
N ILE A 772 26.64 -18.54 -29.05
CA ILE A 772 27.96 -17.95 -29.34
C ILE A 772 28.90 -18.97 -30.00
N LEU A 773 28.93 -20.20 -29.47
CA LEU A 773 29.88 -21.23 -29.88
C LEU A 773 29.31 -22.15 -30.98
N ASP A 774 28.06 -21.93 -31.39
CA ASP A 774 27.33 -22.75 -32.36
C ASP A 774 27.35 -24.25 -32.03
N ILE A 775 27.31 -24.57 -30.73
CA ILE A 775 27.28 -25.94 -30.21
C ILE A 775 25.84 -26.39 -29.95
N PRO A 776 25.54 -27.70 -30.04
CA PRO A 776 24.22 -28.23 -29.69
C PRO A 776 23.80 -27.79 -28.27
N SER A 777 22.53 -27.40 -28.10
CA SER A 777 21.98 -26.92 -26.82
C SER A 777 22.21 -27.90 -25.67
N ALA A 778 22.09 -29.20 -25.94
CA ALA A 778 22.40 -30.27 -25.01
C ALA A 778 23.87 -30.24 -24.51
N ALA A 779 24.83 -30.04 -25.41
CA ALA A 779 26.25 -29.95 -25.05
C ALA A 779 26.55 -28.66 -24.27
N ALA A 780 25.94 -27.54 -24.66
CA ALA A 780 26.04 -26.27 -23.94
C ALA A 780 25.50 -26.39 -22.50
N LEU A 781 24.40 -27.12 -22.31
CA LEU A 781 23.81 -27.37 -20.99
C LEU A 781 24.74 -28.17 -20.09
N VAL A 782 25.38 -29.22 -20.62
CA VAL A 782 26.38 -30.00 -19.88
C VAL A 782 27.53 -29.10 -19.43
N ILE A 783 28.08 -28.27 -20.33
CA ILE A 783 29.17 -27.34 -20.02
C ILE A 783 28.76 -26.34 -18.93
N ALA A 784 27.54 -25.79 -19.01
CA ALA A 784 27.03 -24.81 -18.05
C ALA A 784 26.84 -25.39 -16.63
N VAL A 785 26.55 -26.69 -16.51
CA VAL A 785 26.29 -27.37 -15.22
C VAL A 785 27.57 -27.83 -14.52
N ILE A 786 28.67 -28.05 -15.25
CA ILE A 786 29.93 -28.55 -14.67
C ILE A 786 30.48 -27.66 -13.55
N PRO A 787 30.71 -26.34 -13.74
CA PRO A 787 31.26 -25.49 -12.68
C PRO A 787 30.41 -25.45 -11.39
N PRO A 788 29.07 -25.24 -11.43
CA PRO A 788 28.27 -25.22 -10.22
C PRO A 788 28.15 -26.61 -9.56
N ALA A 789 28.17 -27.70 -10.33
CA ALA A 789 28.21 -29.06 -9.77
C ALA A 789 29.52 -29.33 -9.02
N ILE A 790 30.66 -28.90 -9.58
CA ILE A 790 31.97 -28.96 -8.89
C ILE A 790 31.92 -28.13 -7.61
N TYR A 791 31.45 -26.88 -7.69
CA TYR A 791 31.35 -26.00 -6.52
C TYR A 791 30.45 -26.58 -5.42
N LEU A 792 29.29 -27.16 -5.79
CA LEU A 792 28.41 -27.88 -4.86
C LEU A 792 29.15 -29.03 -4.16
N GLY A 793 29.85 -29.88 -4.92
CA GLY A 793 30.64 -30.98 -4.37
C GLY A 793 31.76 -30.51 -3.43
N LEU A 794 32.43 -29.41 -3.77
CA LEU A 794 33.46 -28.78 -2.93
C LEU A 794 32.86 -28.19 -1.64
N CYS A 795 31.66 -27.60 -1.68
CA CYS A 795 30.99 -27.06 -0.50
C CYS A 795 30.69 -28.14 0.56
N PHE A 796 30.48 -29.39 0.17
CA PHE A 796 30.30 -30.48 1.15
C PHE A 796 31.60 -30.92 1.83
N LYS A 797 32.77 -30.67 1.21
CA LYS A 797 34.07 -31.16 1.70
C LYS A 797 34.93 -30.08 2.36
N LEU A 798 34.81 -28.82 1.93
CA LEU A 798 35.68 -27.73 2.35
C LEU A 798 35.13 -26.95 3.54
N LYS A 799 35.99 -26.18 4.22
CA LYS A 799 35.57 -25.25 5.29
C LYS A 799 34.88 -24.03 4.70
N ALA A 800 33.94 -23.43 5.44
CA ALA A 800 33.12 -22.30 5.01
C ALA A 800 33.94 -21.12 4.46
N ASP A 801 35.05 -20.76 5.08
CA ASP A 801 35.91 -19.65 4.62
C ASP A 801 36.54 -19.94 3.25
N THR A 802 37.00 -21.18 3.01
CA THR A 802 37.53 -21.60 1.70
C THR A 802 36.43 -21.63 0.64
N GLN A 803 35.22 -22.05 1.00
CA GLN A 803 34.07 -22.02 0.09
C GLN A 803 33.76 -20.59 -0.36
N ILE A 804 33.78 -19.61 0.56
CA ILE A 804 33.56 -18.19 0.23
C ILE A 804 34.64 -17.66 -0.71
N ILE A 805 35.91 -18.04 -0.52
CA ILE A 805 37.01 -17.64 -1.42
C ILE A 805 36.79 -18.20 -2.83
N ILE A 806 36.44 -19.48 -2.94
CA ILE A 806 36.13 -20.11 -4.23
C ILE A 806 34.91 -19.42 -4.87
N ALA A 807 33.89 -19.13 -4.07
CA ALA A 807 32.71 -18.40 -4.52
C ALA A 807 33.10 -17.02 -5.06
N ALA A 808 33.97 -16.28 -4.39
CA ALA A 808 34.41 -14.96 -4.84
C ALA A 808 35.11 -15.03 -6.21
N VAL A 809 36.00 -16.00 -6.41
CA VAL A 809 36.68 -16.20 -7.71
C VAL A 809 35.67 -16.57 -8.80
N LEU A 810 34.77 -17.52 -8.51
CA LEU A 810 33.71 -17.91 -9.44
C LEU A 810 32.76 -16.74 -9.74
N SER A 811 32.41 -15.91 -8.76
CA SER A 811 31.55 -14.74 -8.94
C SER A 811 32.15 -13.74 -9.94
N ILE A 812 33.47 -13.53 -9.91
CA ILE A 812 34.17 -12.69 -10.90
C ILE A 812 34.06 -13.33 -12.29
N MET A 813 34.32 -14.63 -12.43
CA MET A 813 34.20 -15.34 -13.70
C MET A 813 32.76 -15.28 -14.25
N TYR A 814 31.77 -15.51 -13.39
CA TYR A 814 30.36 -15.44 -13.75
C TYR A 814 29.91 -14.01 -14.11
N ALA A 815 30.50 -12.97 -13.51
CA ALA A 815 30.21 -11.59 -13.90
C ALA A 815 30.65 -11.31 -15.34
N PHE A 816 31.85 -11.77 -15.74
CA PHE A 816 32.29 -11.69 -17.15
C PHE A 816 31.40 -12.52 -18.07
N LEU A 817 31.02 -13.72 -17.65
CA LEU A 817 30.09 -14.56 -18.39
C LEU A 817 28.73 -13.87 -18.58
N MET A 818 28.23 -13.15 -17.58
CA MET A 818 26.98 -12.38 -17.69
C MET A 818 27.07 -11.20 -18.65
N MET A 819 28.22 -10.56 -18.76
CA MET A 819 28.45 -9.54 -19.79
C MET A 819 28.35 -10.17 -21.19
N VAL A 820 28.95 -11.35 -21.38
CA VAL A 820 28.88 -12.12 -22.63
C VAL A 820 27.43 -12.57 -22.93
N VAL A 821 26.71 -13.08 -21.94
CA VAL A 821 25.28 -13.43 -22.05
C VAL A 821 24.47 -12.22 -22.51
N THR A 822 24.66 -11.06 -21.88
CA THR A 822 23.94 -9.83 -22.26
C THR A 822 24.24 -9.43 -23.71
N MET A 823 25.51 -9.47 -24.11
CA MET A 823 25.92 -9.19 -25.50
C MET A 823 25.35 -10.21 -26.49
N SER A 824 25.25 -11.50 -26.14
CA SER A 824 24.66 -12.51 -27.03
C SER A 824 23.18 -12.28 -27.29
N ILE A 825 22.43 -11.79 -26.30
CA ILE A 825 21.01 -11.48 -26.46
C ILE A 825 20.85 -10.29 -27.41
N ILE A 826 21.70 -9.27 -27.26
CA ILE A 826 21.75 -8.13 -28.19
C ILE A 826 22.14 -8.60 -29.60
N ALA A 827 23.16 -9.45 -29.73
CA ALA A 827 23.58 -10.00 -31.01
C ALA A 827 22.51 -10.86 -31.68
N SER A 828 21.71 -11.62 -30.92
CA SER A 828 20.56 -12.38 -31.43
C SER A 828 19.51 -11.44 -32.03
N MET A 829 19.16 -10.34 -31.35
CA MET A 829 18.22 -9.33 -31.89
C MET A 829 18.69 -8.77 -33.24
N VAL A 830 19.98 -8.48 -33.37
CA VAL A 830 20.56 -7.93 -34.61
C VAL A 830 20.61 -8.98 -35.72
N LYS A 831 21.04 -10.21 -35.40
CA LYS A 831 21.16 -11.31 -36.37
C LYS A 831 19.79 -11.73 -36.93
N GLU A 832 18.77 -11.72 -36.09
CA GLU A 832 17.42 -12.15 -36.46
C GLU A 832 16.55 -10.99 -37.00
N GLN A 833 17.04 -9.74 -36.99
CA GLN A 833 16.31 -8.55 -37.43
C GLN A 833 14.94 -8.38 -36.74
N THR A 834 14.82 -8.88 -35.50
CA THR A 834 13.58 -8.85 -34.73
C THR A 834 13.87 -8.64 -33.25
N ILE A 835 12.98 -7.88 -32.60
CA ILE A 835 12.98 -7.70 -31.14
C ILE A 835 11.99 -8.65 -30.45
N LEU A 836 11.29 -9.49 -31.22
CA LEU A 836 10.18 -10.32 -30.75
C LEU A 836 10.63 -11.71 -30.27
N THR A 837 11.93 -11.96 -30.11
CA THR A 837 12.39 -13.20 -29.47
C THR A 837 12.03 -13.17 -27.97
N PRO A 838 11.66 -14.32 -27.34
CA PRO A 838 11.20 -14.34 -25.95
C PRO A 838 12.19 -13.73 -24.96
N SER A 839 13.49 -14.02 -25.12
CA SER A 839 14.55 -13.47 -24.26
C SER A 839 14.68 -11.95 -24.40
N SER A 840 14.49 -11.43 -25.61
CA SER A 840 14.54 -10.00 -25.91
C SER A 840 13.30 -9.28 -25.36
N ILE A 841 12.11 -9.83 -25.60
CA ILE A 841 10.85 -9.34 -25.00
C ILE A 841 10.98 -9.31 -23.49
N PHE A 842 11.50 -10.38 -22.88
CA PHE A 842 11.68 -10.47 -21.44
C PHE A 842 12.60 -9.36 -20.90
N ILE A 843 13.80 -9.20 -21.46
CA ILE A 843 14.76 -8.18 -21.00
C ILE A 843 14.24 -6.77 -21.26
N MET A 844 13.61 -6.51 -22.39
CA MET A 844 13.01 -5.20 -22.68
C MET A 844 11.89 -4.88 -21.69
N ILE A 845 10.95 -5.79 -21.46
CA ILE A 845 9.86 -5.59 -20.50
C ILE A 845 10.42 -5.40 -19.08
N MET A 846 11.39 -6.21 -18.65
CA MET A 846 12.03 -6.07 -17.34
C MET A 846 12.74 -4.72 -17.20
N SER A 847 13.49 -4.30 -18.23
CA SER A 847 14.19 -3.01 -18.23
C SER A 847 13.21 -1.85 -18.17
N ILE A 848 12.13 -1.89 -18.97
CA ILE A 848 11.07 -0.88 -18.93
C ILE A 848 10.42 -0.84 -17.54
N ILE A 849 10.08 -2.00 -16.97
CA ILE A 849 9.48 -2.07 -15.63
C ILE A 849 10.41 -1.45 -14.59
N TYR A 850 11.70 -1.77 -14.58
CA TYR A 850 12.66 -1.23 -13.61
C TYR A 850 12.90 0.27 -13.81
N ILE A 851 13.05 0.74 -15.05
CA ILE A 851 13.21 2.17 -15.35
C ILE A 851 11.97 2.95 -14.93
N VAL A 852 10.76 2.50 -15.31
CA VAL A 852 9.51 3.15 -14.92
C VAL A 852 9.31 3.11 -13.41
N THR A 853 9.67 2.00 -12.76
CA THR A 853 9.63 1.89 -11.29
C THR A 853 10.57 2.88 -10.63
N ALA A 854 11.80 3.04 -11.12
CA ALA A 854 12.77 4.01 -10.61
C ALA A 854 12.28 5.45 -10.84
N LEU A 855 11.70 5.77 -12.00
CA LEU A 855 11.11 7.08 -12.28
C LEU A 855 9.97 7.44 -11.31
N LEU A 856 9.21 6.45 -10.84
CA LEU A 856 8.17 6.64 -9.82
C LEU A 856 8.74 6.82 -8.39
N HIS A 857 10.05 6.63 -8.21
CA HIS A 857 10.81 6.82 -6.98
C HIS A 857 11.98 7.80 -7.23
N PRO A 858 11.69 9.08 -7.52
CA PRO A 858 12.69 10.02 -8.04
C PRO A 858 13.90 10.24 -7.11
N GLN A 859 13.72 10.15 -5.79
CA GLN A 859 14.81 10.26 -4.81
C GLN A 859 15.84 9.11 -4.90
N GLU A 860 15.46 8.02 -5.55
CA GLU A 860 16.24 6.79 -5.63
C GLU A 860 16.52 6.38 -7.06
N LEU A 861 16.25 7.27 -8.02
CA LEU A 861 16.66 7.12 -9.41
C LEU A 861 18.15 6.80 -9.53
N PRO A 862 19.07 7.39 -8.72
CA PRO A 862 20.48 7.02 -8.76
C PRO A 862 20.77 5.55 -8.42
N LEU A 863 19.87 4.84 -7.74
CA LEU A 863 20.05 3.41 -7.44
C LEU A 863 20.05 2.57 -8.71
N LEU A 864 19.48 3.05 -9.82
CA LEU A 864 19.51 2.36 -11.11
C LEU A 864 20.95 2.10 -11.60
N PHE A 865 21.91 2.98 -11.27
CA PHE A 865 23.33 2.76 -11.59
C PHE A 865 23.88 1.51 -10.90
N TYR A 866 23.49 1.25 -9.65
CA TYR A 866 23.85 0.03 -8.94
C TYR A 866 23.15 -1.22 -9.53
N GLY A 867 22.06 -1.02 -10.29
CA GLY A 867 21.36 -2.09 -11.00
C GLY A 867 22.20 -2.80 -12.05
N LEU A 868 23.18 -2.12 -12.66
CA LEU A 868 24.12 -2.77 -13.59
C LEU A 868 24.97 -3.83 -12.88
N LEU A 869 25.52 -3.49 -11.71
CA LEU A 869 26.25 -4.44 -10.88
C LEU A 869 25.36 -5.60 -10.43
N TYR A 870 24.11 -5.31 -10.07
CA TYR A 870 23.16 -6.34 -9.68
C TYR A 870 22.90 -7.36 -10.80
N ILE A 871 22.69 -6.88 -12.04
CA ILE A 871 22.43 -7.75 -13.20
C ILE A 871 23.61 -8.67 -13.50
N ILE A 872 24.84 -8.15 -13.51
CA ILE A 872 26.03 -8.99 -13.76
C ILE A 872 26.29 -9.99 -12.64
N CYS A 873 25.83 -9.70 -11.41
CA CYS A 873 25.95 -10.59 -10.26
C CYS A 873 24.81 -11.61 -10.12
N ILE A 874 23.86 -11.71 -11.06
CA ILE A 874 22.72 -12.65 -10.97
C ILE A 874 23.17 -14.10 -10.71
N PRO A 875 24.13 -14.69 -11.45
CA PRO A 875 24.59 -16.06 -11.16
C PRO A 875 25.26 -16.18 -9.79
N SER A 876 26.01 -15.16 -9.38
CA SER A 876 26.59 -15.14 -8.03
C SER A 876 25.50 -15.19 -6.96
N ALA A 877 24.46 -14.37 -7.10
CA ALA A 877 23.40 -14.19 -6.10
C ALA A 877 22.40 -15.36 -6.03
N TYR A 878 22.04 -15.94 -7.17
CA TYR A 878 20.95 -16.93 -7.25
C TYR A 878 21.44 -18.37 -7.50
N LEU A 879 22.70 -18.58 -7.88
CA LEU A 879 23.32 -19.90 -8.04
C LEU A 879 24.39 -20.15 -6.95
N LEU A 880 25.50 -19.40 -6.94
CA LEU A 880 26.63 -19.68 -6.03
C LEU A 880 26.27 -19.43 -4.55
N LEU A 881 25.66 -18.28 -4.26
CA LEU A 881 25.22 -17.91 -2.92
C LEU A 881 24.13 -18.85 -2.39
N THR A 882 23.19 -19.27 -3.26
CA THR A 882 22.16 -20.27 -2.92
C THR A 882 22.80 -21.61 -2.55
N ILE A 883 23.78 -22.09 -3.33
CA ILE A 883 24.53 -23.31 -3.02
C ILE A 883 25.21 -23.20 -1.65
N TYR A 884 25.97 -22.12 -1.44
CA TYR A 884 26.63 -21.89 -0.15
C TYR A 884 25.64 -21.85 1.01
N SER A 885 24.54 -21.13 0.85
CA SER A 885 23.53 -20.93 1.88
C SER A 885 22.85 -22.23 2.29
N MET A 886 22.49 -23.09 1.33
CA MET A 886 21.81 -24.36 1.62
C MET A 886 22.77 -25.41 2.18
N VAL A 887 24.01 -25.47 1.69
CA VAL A 887 25.01 -26.41 2.20
C VAL A 887 25.49 -26.04 3.61
N ASN A 888 25.44 -24.76 4.00
CA ASN A 888 25.86 -24.32 5.34
C ASN A 888 24.68 -24.08 6.31
N MET A 889 23.47 -24.54 5.99
CA MET A 889 22.29 -24.33 6.84
C MET A 889 22.38 -25.00 8.21
N ASN A 890 23.25 -26.00 8.38
CA ASN A 890 23.53 -26.65 9.66
C ASN A 890 24.37 -25.78 10.61
N SER A 891 24.98 -24.70 10.11
CA SER A 891 25.75 -23.76 10.91
C SER A 891 24.85 -22.65 11.47
N VAL A 892 24.51 -22.75 12.76
CA VAL A 892 23.63 -21.81 13.47
C VAL A 892 24.37 -20.63 14.14
N SER A 893 25.63 -20.40 13.76
CA SER A 893 26.46 -19.28 14.25
C SER A 893 26.12 -17.96 13.54
N TRP A 894 26.25 -16.85 14.26
CA TRP A 894 26.00 -15.48 13.77
C TRP A 894 27.13 -14.92 12.87
N GLY A 895 28.25 -15.62 12.70
CA GLY A 895 29.34 -15.23 11.78
C GLY A 895 30.49 -14.49 12.48
N THR A 896 31.22 -13.66 11.74
CA THR A 896 32.51 -13.02 12.11
C THR A 896 32.52 -12.21 13.42
N ARG A 897 31.35 -11.81 13.96
CA ARG A 897 31.25 -11.14 15.28
C ARG A 897 31.37 -12.10 16.49
N GLU A 898 31.27 -13.42 16.27
CA GLU A 898 31.49 -14.46 17.31
C GLU A 898 32.99 -14.84 17.46
N THR A 899 33.85 -14.48 16.50
CA THR A 899 35.29 -14.77 16.58
C THR A 899 36.01 -13.62 17.30
N LYS A 900 36.72 -13.92 18.41
CA LYS A 900 37.60 -12.94 19.07
C LYS A 900 38.57 -12.37 18.03
N PRO A 901 38.74 -11.03 17.92
CA PRO A 901 39.75 -10.46 17.05
C PRO A 901 41.13 -10.97 17.47
N THR A 902 41.97 -11.32 16.49
CA THR A 902 43.39 -11.59 16.71
C THR A 902 44.06 -10.33 17.28
N ALA A 903 45.06 -10.50 18.15
CA ALA A 903 45.69 -9.41 18.88
C ALA A 903 46.13 -8.24 17.96
N GLU A 904 46.65 -8.53 16.77
CA GLU A 904 47.04 -7.52 15.77
C GLU A 904 45.87 -6.70 15.20
N ALA A 905 44.71 -7.31 14.99
CA ALA A 905 43.52 -6.61 14.51
C ALA A 905 42.95 -5.67 15.58
N ALA A 906 43.07 -6.04 16.86
CA ALA A 906 42.68 -5.19 17.98
C ALA A 906 43.61 -3.97 18.13
N THR A 907 44.93 -4.13 17.93
CA THR A 907 45.89 -3.01 17.96
C THR A 907 45.65 -2.03 16.82
N THR A 908 45.35 -2.55 15.62
CA THR A 908 45.09 -1.73 14.43
C THR A 908 43.77 -0.95 14.56
N ALA A 909 42.71 -1.60 15.08
CA ALA A 909 41.44 -0.95 15.36
C ALA A 909 41.56 0.13 16.45
N ALA A 910 42.37 -0.11 17.50
CA ALA A 910 42.64 0.87 18.55
C ALA A 910 43.39 2.11 18.01
N LEU A 911 44.33 1.93 17.08
CA LEU A 911 45.05 3.02 16.42
C LEU A 911 44.13 3.86 15.52
N ILE A 912 43.28 3.20 14.73
CA ILE A 912 42.27 3.86 13.88
C ILE A 912 41.26 4.63 14.74
N PHE A 913 40.83 4.05 15.87
CA PHE A 913 39.92 4.70 16.82
C PHE A 913 40.54 5.97 17.43
N LEU A 914 41.80 5.92 17.86
CA LEU A 914 42.54 7.10 18.35
C LEU A 914 42.64 8.19 17.29
N GLN A 915 42.89 7.82 16.04
CA GLN A 915 42.99 8.75 14.91
C GLN A 915 41.64 9.40 14.59
N ASN A 916 40.54 8.65 14.62
CA ASN A 916 39.19 9.17 14.41
C ASN A 916 38.74 10.07 15.56
N LYS A 917 39.07 9.74 16.82
CA LYS A 917 38.78 10.57 18.01
C LYS A 917 39.50 11.92 17.92
N LEU A 918 40.74 11.94 17.43
CA LEU A 918 41.51 13.17 17.16
C LEU A 918 40.88 14.01 16.03
N LYS A 919 40.42 13.35 14.95
CA LYS A 919 39.78 14.02 13.80
C LYS A 919 38.42 14.63 14.16
N LEU A 920 37.65 13.95 15.03
CA LEU A 920 36.36 14.43 15.53
C LEU A 920 36.53 15.63 16.48
N SER A 921 37.55 15.59 17.35
CA SER A 921 37.94 16.72 18.21
C SER A 921 38.34 17.96 17.41
N LEU A 922 39.15 17.79 16.36
CA LEU A 922 39.57 18.87 15.47
C LEU A 922 38.41 19.48 14.67
N THR A 923 37.48 18.66 14.19
CA THR A 923 36.30 19.15 13.44
C THR A 923 35.26 19.81 14.34
N PHE A 924 35.08 19.35 15.57
CA PHE A 924 34.21 20.00 16.56
C PHE A 924 34.77 21.36 17.00
N THR A 925 36.08 21.45 17.18
CA THR A 925 36.78 22.71 17.48
C THR A 925 36.67 23.68 16.30
N ALA A 926 36.88 23.23 15.06
CA ALA A 926 36.73 24.07 13.87
C ALA A 926 35.29 24.57 13.66
N LYS A 927 34.27 23.73 13.90
CA LYS A 927 32.85 24.12 13.84
C LYS A 927 32.49 25.14 14.91
N ASN A 928 33.00 24.99 16.13
CA ASN A 928 32.76 25.95 17.21
C ASN A 928 33.45 27.29 16.95
N THR A 929 34.66 27.30 16.40
CA THR A 929 35.35 28.55 16.00
C THR A 929 34.62 29.26 14.85
N PHE A 930 34.11 28.51 13.87
CA PHE A 930 33.32 29.05 12.76
C PHE A 930 31.95 29.59 13.22
N LYS A 931 31.30 28.90 14.18
CA LYS A 931 30.03 29.35 14.79
C LYS A 931 30.23 30.59 15.65
N ARG A 932 31.38 30.71 16.33
CA ARG A 932 31.77 31.92 17.09
C ARG A 932 32.04 33.11 16.17
N LEU A 933 32.73 32.90 15.04
CA LEU A 933 32.91 33.93 14.00
C LEU A 933 31.58 34.38 13.38
N CYS A 934 30.68 33.44 13.06
CA CYS A 934 29.34 33.75 12.52
C CYS A 934 28.42 34.43 13.54
N SER A 935 28.59 34.16 14.84
CA SER A 935 27.86 34.85 15.93
C SER A 935 28.35 36.27 16.17
N GLN A 936 29.63 36.55 15.93
CA GLN A 936 30.21 37.90 16.02
C GLN A 936 29.79 38.79 14.84
N MET A 937 29.41 38.24 13.68
CA MET A 937 28.88 39.02 12.54
C MET A 937 27.38 39.37 12.65
N LYS A 938 26.64 38.88 13.66
CA LYS A 938 25.18 39.10 13.79
C LYS A 938 24.73 39.93 14.99
N CYS A 939 25.63 40.58 15.72
CA CYS A 939 25.29 41.40 16.87
C CYS A 939 25.50 42.91 16.63
N CYS A 940 24.69 43.48 15.72
CA CYS A 940 24.43 44.92 15.63
C CYS A 940 22.92 45.15 15.52
N LYS A 941 22.18 44.92 16.62
CA LYS A 941 20.96 45.65 16.98
C LYS A 941 20.53 45.30 18.42
N LYS A 942 20.54 46.33 19.26
CA LYS A 942 20.03 46.44 20.65
C LYS A 942 18.63 45.79 20.81
N SER A 943 18.18 45.32 21.98
CA SER A 943 18.32 45.92 23.32
C SER A 943 18.04 44.94 24.48
N ASN A 944 18.81 45.11 25.57
CA ASN A 944 18.47 45.05 27.00
C ASN A 944 17.41 44.07 27.52
N GLN A 945 17.88 43.08 28.30
CA GLN A 945 17.43 42.91 29.68
C GLN A 945 18.59 42.36 30.52
N ARG A 946 18.87 43.05 31.63
CA ARG A 946 19.90 42.73 32.62
C ARG A 946 19.53 41.42 33.33
N VAL A 947 20.49 40.52 33.45
CA VAL A 947 20.52 39.50 34.50
C VAL A 947 21.91 39.60 35.13
N GLU A 948 21.91 39.66 36.45
CA GLU A 948 23.08 39.88 37.31
C GLU A 948 24.11 38.76 37.15
N ASP A 949 25.37 39.17 37.01
CA ASP A 949 26.54 38.30 37.11
C ASP A 949 26.77 37.96 38.60
N GLU A 950 26.40 36.75 39.01
CA GLU A 950 26.97 36.12 40.19
C GLU A 950 28.04 35.12 39.76
N GLN A 951 29.30 35.58 39.76
CA GLN A 951 30.46 34.71 39.71
C GLN A 951 30.55 33.92 41.02
N LEU A 952 30.17 32.64 41.00
CA LEU A 952 30.57 31.71 42.06
C LEU A 952 31.53 30.67 41.49
N THR A 953 32.81 30.93 41.71
CA THR A 953 33.92 29.98 41.55
C THR A 953 33.66 28.78 42.46
N ARG A 954 33.24 27.63 41.93
CA ARG A 954 33.22 26.37 42.69
C ARG A 954 34.20 25.39 42.06
N ARG A 955 35.22 25.05 42.85
CA ARG A 955 36.32 24.14 42.54
C ARG A 955 35.79 22.78 42.08
N GLN A 956 36.50 22.16 41.15
CA GLN A 956 36.36 20.74 40.82
C GLN A 956 36.66 19.92 42.09
N GLU A 957 35.62 19.32 42.66
CA GLU A 957 35.75 18.22 43.61
C GLU A 957 35.40 16.92 42.89
N ILE A 958 36.27 15.94 43.10
CA ILE A 958 36.17 14.56 42.61
C ILE A 958 34.92 13.93 43.26
N PRO A 959 34.04 13.22 42.53
CA PRO A 959 32.88 12.60 43.16
C PRO A 959 33.32 11.47 44.10
N GLU A 960 32.90 11.54 45.36
CA GLU A 960 32.94 10.42 46.31
C GLU A 960 32.02 9.27 45.87
N PRO A 961 32.27 8.02 46.33
CA PRO A 961 31.49 6.85 45.91
C PRO A 961 30.01 6.94 46.37
N MET A 962 29.10 6.86 45.40
CA MET A 962 27.65 6.83 45.58
C MET A 962 27.19 5.69 46.50
N GLN A 963 26.37 6.02 47.50
CA GLN A 963 25.72 5.07 48.40
C GLN A 963 24.44 4.50 47.77
N LEU A 964 24.22 3.18 47.94
CA LEU A 964 23.00 2.47 47.57
C LEU A 964 21.80 2.95 48.44
N GLU A 965 20.73 3.44 47.83
CA GLU A 965 19.46 3.68 48.54
C GLU A 965 18.67 2.39 48.81
N PRO A 966 17.86 2.32 49.90
CA PRO A 966 17.10 1.12 50.26
C PRO A 966 15.92 0.85 49.30
N GLN A 967 15.70 -0.43 48.99
CA GLN A 967 14.69 -0.86 48.02
C GLN A 967 13.23 -0.66 48.49
N PRO A 968 12.33 -0.06 47.67
CA PRO A 968 10.90 0.05 47.96
C PRO A 968 10.14 -1.27 47.71
N GLN A 969 9.00 -1.49 48.38
CA GLN A 969 8.14 -2.69 48.32
C GLN A 969 7.81 -3.21 46.90
N ASN A 970 7.78 -2.32 45.88
CA ASN A 970 7.56 -2.66 44.48
C ASN A 970 8.73 -3.43 43.81
N SER A 971 9.93 -3.41 44.41
CA SER A 971 11.12 -4.10 43.87
C SER A 971 11.03 -5.62 44.06
N ILE A 972 10.41 -6.09 45.15
CA ILE A 972 10.33 -7.50 45.52
C ILE A 972 9.46 -8.27 44.51
N ASP A 973 8.34 -7.69 44.08
CA ASP A 973 7.45 -8.29 43.07
C ASP A 973 8.11 -8.33 41.68
N GLU A 974 8.88 -7.30 41.32
CA GLU A 974 9.63 -7.26 40.06
C GLU A 974 10.78 -8.29 40.07
N GLU A 975 11.52 -8.40 41.17
CA GLU A 975 12.60 -9.37 41.33
C GLU A 975 12.07 -10.81 41.23
N ARG A 976 10.93 -11.09 41.89
CA ARG A 976 10.24 -12.38 41.80
C ARG A 976 9.82 -12.68 40.37
N PHE A 977 9.23 -11.72 39.66
CA PHE A 977 8.86 -11.89 38.25
C PHE A 977 10.08 -12.28 37.40
N TRP A 978 11.21 -11.57 37.55
CA TRP A 978 12.41 -11.87 36.78
C TRP A 978 12.95 -13.26 37.07
N LYS A 979 12.96 -13.68 38.35
CA LYS A 979 13.35 -15.04 38.75
C LYS A 979 12.46 -16.10 38.09
N GLU A 980 11.14 -15.95 38.16
CA GLU A 980 10.18 -16.89 37.54
C GLU A 980 10.31 -16.92 36.00
N LEU A 981 10.53 -15.76 35.36
CA LEU A 981 10.71 -15.68 33.91
C LEU A 981 12.01 -16.37 33.47
N ILE A 982 13.09 -16.16 34.23
CA ILE A 982 14.38 -16.80 33.98
C ILE A 982 14.24 -18.31 34.07
N GLU A 983 13.77 -18.83 35.21
CA GLU A 983 13.57 -20.26 35.47
C GLU A 983 12.72 -20.93 34.37
N LYS A 984 11.65 -20.24 33.93
CA LYS A 984 10.71 -20.84 32.97
C LYS A 984 11.15 -20.79 31.51
N TYR A 985 11.82 -19.71 31.08
CA TYR A 985 12.08 -19.47 29.65
C TYR A 985 13.51 -19.04 29.31
N LEU A 986 14.23 -18.39 30.22
CA LEU A 986 15.47 -17.68 29.93
C LEU A 986 16.70 -18.25 30.63
N GLU A 987 16.60 -19.42 31.26
CA GLU A 987 17.76 -20.10 31.82
C GLU A 987 18.88 -20.26 30.77
N PRO A 988 20.14 -19.99 31.15
CA PRO A 988 21.30 -20.30 30.33
C PRO A 988 21.23 -21.76 29.85
N LEU A 989 21.53 -21.98 28.57
CA LEU A 989 21.61 -23.33 28.06
C LEU A 989 22.78 -24.03 28.74
N GLN A 990 22.52 -25.14 29.44
CA GLN A 990 23.58 -25.96 30.01
C GLN A 990 24.54 -26.42 28.90
N ASN A 991 25.84 -26.25 29.13
CA ASN A 991 26.91 -26.68 28.22
C ASN A 991 27.08 -28.20 28.28
N ASP A 992 26.07 -28.94 27.83
CA ASP A 992 26.16 -30.37 27.61
C ASP A 992 26.79 -30.63 26.24
N LYS A 993 28.04 -31.10 26.25
CA LYS A 993 28.79 -31.42 25.03
C LYS A 993 28.10 -32.51 24.21
N GLU A 994 27.47 -33.50 24.86
CA GLU A 994 26.78 -34.61 24.19
C GLU A 994 25.54 -34.11 23.45
N LYS A 995 24.73 -33.27 24.10
CA LYS A 995 23.56 -32.63 23.48
C LYS A 995 23.95 -31.70 22.33
N GLN A 996 25.05 -30.95 22.45
CA GLN A 996 25.55 -30.09 21.37
C GLN A 996 26.01 -30.91 20.17
N GLU A 997 26.72 -32.02 20.41
CA GLU A 997 27.17 -32.93 19.36
C GLU A 997 25.98 -33.63 18.67
N LYS A 998 25.01 -34.11 19.45
CA LYS A 998 23.74 -34.65 18.92
C LYS A 998 23.02 -33.63 18.05
N THR A 999 22.81 -32.41 18.54
CA THR A 999 22.16 -31.32 17.80
C THR A 999 22.89 -31.02 16.49
N LYS A 1000 24.23 -30.98 16.54
CA LYS A 1000 25.08 -30.77 15.35
C LYS A 1000 24.90 -31.89 14.33
N ASN A 1001 24.87 -33.16 14.76
CA ASN A 1001 24.65 -34.31 13.89
C ASN A 1001 23.25 -34.29 13.26
N GLU A 1002 22.21 -34.02 14.06
CA GLU A 1002 20.83 -33.92 13.55
C GLU A 1002 20.65 -32.74 12.57
N LEU A 1003 21.32 -31.61 12.80
CA LEU A 1003 21.36 -30.48 11.85
C LEU A 1003 22.08 -30.84 10.56
N GLN A 1004 23.16 -31.63 10.62
CA GLN A 1004 23.83 -32.14 9.44
C GLN A 1004 22.95 -33.11 8.65
N ASP A 1005 22.22 -33.99 9.32
CA ASP A 1005 21.26 -34.89 8.69
C ASP A 1005 20.10 -34.13 8.02
N LEU A 1006 19.56 -33.12 8.71
CA LEU A 1006 18.55 -32.25 8.12
C LEU A 1006 19.08 -31.53 6.89
N ARG A 1007 20.29 -30.97 6.97
CA ARG A 1007 20.99 -30.36 5.82
C ARG A 1007 21.09 -31.36 4.67
N ASN A 1008 21.54 -32.58 4.92
CA ASN A 1008 21.72 -33.57 3.86
C ASN A 1008 20.39 -33.90 3.17
N LYS A 1009 19.32 -34.11 3.94
CA LYS A 1009 17.96 -34.36 3.42
C LYS A 1009 17.44 -33.19 2.59
N ILE A 1010 17.53 -31.97 3.11
CA ILE A 1010 17.03 -30.78 2.41
C ILE A 1010 17.85 -30.50 1.15
N ASN A 1011 19.18 -30.58 1.21
CA ASN A 1011 20.01 -30.36 0.03
C ASN A 1011 19.78 -31.43 -1.03
N PHE A 1012 19.59 -32.70 -0.65
CA PHE A 1012 19.19 -33.74 -1.59
C PHE A 1012 17.89 -33.36 -2.29
N SER A 1013 16.81 -33.06 -1.56
CA SER A 1013 15.54 -32.66 -2.18
C SER A 1013 15.66 -31.39 -3.03
N PHE A 1014 16.36 -30.37 -2.55
CA PHE A 1014 16.51 -29.07 -3.24
C PHE A 1014 17.27 -29.22 -4.56
N PHE A 1015 18.43 -29.87 -4.55
CA PHE A 1015 19.24 -30.05 -5.76
C PHE A 1015 18.69 -31.16 -6.66
N PHE A 1016 17.98 -32.15 -6.12
CA PHE A 1016 17.27 -33.13 -6.92
C PHE A 1016 16.15 -32.49 -7.74
N LEU A 1017 15.37 -31.57 -7.17
CA LEU A 1017 14.37 -30.80 -7.92
C LEU A 1017 15.01 -29.96 -9.04
N ASN A 1018 16.15 -29.33 -8.76
CA ASN A 1018 16.93 -28.61 -9.79
C ASN A 1018 17.44 -29.55 -10.88
N ALA A 1019 17.95 -30.73 -10.51
CA ALA A 1019 18.41 -31.74 -11.46
C ALA A 1019 17.26 -32.27 -12.32
N LEU A 1020 16.09 -32.55 -11.73
CA LEU A 1020 14.89 -32.94 -12.47
C LEU A 1020 14.46 -31.86 -13.47
N TRP A 1021 14.53 -30.59 -13.09
CA TRP A 1021 14.24 -29.48 -14.00
C TRP A 1021 15.23 -29.43 -15.18
N LEU A 1022 16.53 -29.61 -14.92
CA LEU A 1022 17.55 -29.68 -15.97
C LEU A 1022 17.37 -30.90 -16.88
N VAL A 1023 17.05 -32.07 -16.32
CA VAL A 1023 16.77 -33.30 -17.08
C VAL A 1023 15.53 -33.13 -17.93
N ALA A 1024 14.47 -32.53 -17.39
CA ALA A 1024 13.28 -32.20 -18.17
C ALA A 1024 13.67 -31.30 -19.35
N ALA A 1025 14.34 -30.18 -19.11
CA ALA A 1025 14.79 -29.28 -20.18
C ALA A 1025 15.66 -30.01 -21.23
N PHE A 1026 16.60 -30.85 -20.79
CA PHE A 1026 17.44 -31.67 -21.66
C PHE A 1026 16.63 -32.65 -22.53
N VAL A 1027 15.65 -33.36 -21.94
CA VAL A 1027 14.78 -34.30 -22.65
C VAL A 1027 13.95 -33.55 -23.71
N PHE A 1028 13.37 -32.40 -23.37
CA PHE A 1028 12.63 -31.59 -24.33
C PHE A 1028 13.53 -31.09 -25.48
N GLN A 1029 14.79 -30.78 -25.20
CA GLN A 1029 15.80 -30.37 -26.20
C GLN A 1029 16.18 -31.51 -27.15
N VAL A 1030 16.51 -32.68 -26.60
CA VAL A 1030 16.99 -33.83 -27.39
C VAL A 1030 15.88 -34.42 -28.25
N PHE A 1031 14.71 -34.64 -27.67
CA PHE A 1031 13.62 -35.36 -28.34
C PHE A 1031 12.65 -34.45 -29.11
N LYS A 1032 12.85 -33.11 -29.09
CA LYS A 1032 12.02 -32.11 -29.78
C LYS A 1032 10.50 -32.30 -29.56
N VAL A 1033 10.11 -32.76 -28.36
CA VAL A 1033 8.78 -33.37 -28.09
C VAL A 1033 7.61 -32.39 -28.27
N PHE A 1034 7.85 -31.08 -28.18
CA PHE A 1034 6.86 -30.03 -28.45
C PHE A 1034 7.58 -28.76 -28.90
N GLN A 1035 7.46 -28.38 -30.18
CA GLN A 1035 8.02 -27.12 -30.69
C GLN A 1035 6.89 -26.17 -31.06
N ILE A 1036 6.83 -25.01 -30.40
CA ILE A 1036 5.94 -23.92 -30.82
C ILE A 1036 6.71 -23.09 -31.84
N GLN A 1037 6.20 -23.03 -33.07
CA GLN A 1037 6.79 -22.26 -34.15
C GLN A 1037 6.08 -20.90 -34.26
N PHE A 1038 6.86 -19.83 -34.28
CA PHE A 1038 6.38 -18.48 -34.55
C PHE A 1038 7.02 -17.96 -35.83
N ASP A 1039 6.21 -17.36 -36.71
CA ASP A 1039 6.73 -16.64 -37.88
C ASP A 1039 7.51 -15.41 -37.39
N ILE A 1040 8.78 -15.29 -37.79
CA ILE A 1040 9.58 -14.10 -37.45
C ILE A 1040 9.08 -12.92 -38.27
N VAL A 1041 8.66 -11.89 -37.56
CA VAL A 1041 8.27 -10.61 -38.13
C VAL A 1041 9.43 -9.63 -37.98
N ASP A 1042 9.79 -8.94 -39.07
CA ASP A 1042 10.83 -7.92 -39.06
C ASP A 1042 10.37 -6.66 -38.28
N LEU A 1043 11.29 -5.72 -38.08
CA LEU A 1043 11.00 -4.42 -37.47
C LEU A 1043 9.95 -3.59 -38.22
N ASN A 1044 9.68 -3.91 -39.50
CA ASN A 1044 8.69 -3.26 -40.35
C ASN A 1044 7.34 -4.01 -40.40
N LEU A 1045 7.13 -4.99 -39.51
CA LEU A 1045 5.93 -5.83 -39.43
C LEU A 1045 5.70 -6.77 -40.63
N ASN A 1046 6.71 -7.00 -41.45
CA ASN A 1046 6.67 -7.96 -42.56
C ASN A 1046 7.14 -9.34 -42.11
N LYS A 1047 6.52 -10.39 -42.65
CA LYS A 1047 6.95 -11.78 -42.41
C LYS A 1047 8.28 -12.03 -43.11
N THR A 1048 9.31 -12.41 -42.37
CA THR A 1048 10.66 -12.68 -42.90
C THR A 1048 10.80 -14.07 -43.56
N GLY A 1049 9.77 -14.91 -43.47
CA GLY A 1049 9.79 -16.29 -43.97
C GLY A 1049 10.62 -17.27 -43.11
N LYS A 1050 11.26 -16.80 -42.03
CA LYS A 1050 11.98 -17.64 -41.07
C LYS A 1050 11.09 -17.96 -39.87
N GLN A 1051 11.15 -19.20 -39.38
CA GLN A 1051 10.39 -19.65 -38.21
C GLN A 1051 11.29 -19.75 -36.99
N PHE A 1052 10.88 -19.14 -35.88
CA PHE A 1052 11.56 -19.22 -34.59
C PHE A 1052 10.97 -20.37 -33.78
N GLN A 1053 11.83 -21.28 -33.31
CA GLN A 1053 11.43 -22.43 -32.50
C GLN A 1053 11.65 -22.12 -31.02
N ILE A 1054 10.58 -22.22 -30.22
CA ILE A 1054 10.66 -22.00 -28.77
C ILE A 1054 10.33 -23.28 -28.02
N GLU A 1055 11.17 -23.59 -27.05
CA GLU A 1055 10.94 -24.63 -26.06
C GLU A 1055 9.81 -24.21 -25.09
N PRO A 1056 8.71 -24.97 -25.00
CA PRO A 1056 7.57 -24.64 -24.16
C PRO A 1056 7.92 -24.46 -22.68
N MET A 1057 8.85 -25.25 -22.15
CA MET A 1057 9.27 -25.19 -20.74
C MET A 1057 9.98 -23.87 -20.41
N SER A 1058 10.92 -23.47 -21.27
CA SER A 1058 11.64 -22.19 -21.16
C SER A 1058 10.67 -21.01 -21.32
N LEU A 1059 9.71 -21.10 -22.24
CA LEU A 1059 8.66 -20.09 -22.42
C LEU A 1059 7.72 -19.99 -21.22
N MET A 1060 7.27 -21.11 -20.66
CA MET A 1060 6.40 -21.15 -19.48
C MET A 1060 7.08 -20.49 -18.28
N PHE A 1061 8.37 -20.73 -18.07
CA PHE A 1061 9.11 -20.11 -16.99
C PHE A 1061 9.29 -18.61 -17.20
N ILE A 1062 9.72 -18.19 -18.40
CA ILE A 1062 9.86 -16.76 -18.77
C ILE A 1062 8.54 -16.03 -18.60
N LEU A 1063 7.45 -16.60 -19.10
CA LEU A 1063 6.10 -16.04 -19.00
C LEU A 1063 5.65 -16.00 -17.53
N GLY A 1064 5.89 -17.05 -16.75
CA GLY A 1064 5.55 -17.11 -15.34
C GLY A 1064 6.28 -16.04 -14.52
N PHE A 1065 7.59 -15.86 -14.75
CA PHE A 1065 8.36 -14.79 -14.12
C PHE A 1065 7.89 -13.41 -14.58
N ALA A 1066 7.68 -13.20 -15.88
CA ALA A 1066 7.19 -11.94 -16.43
C ALA A 1066 5.81 -11.57 -15.84
N ILE A 1067 4.90 -12.54 -15.72
CA ILE A 1067 3.60 -12.36 -15.05
C ILE A 1067 3.80 -12.01 -13.58
N SER A 1068 4.71 -12.67 -12.87
CA SER A 1068 4.99 -12.38 -11.46
C SER A 1068 5.48 -10.94 -11.27
N VAL A 1069 6.48 -10.51 -12.05
CA VAL A 1069 7.00 -9.13 -11.99
C VAL A 1069 5.96 -8.12 -12.46
N PHE A 1070 5.15 -8.45 -13.47
CA PHE A 1070 4.05 -7.60 -13.90
C PHE A 1070 3.00 -7.42 -12.79
N LEU A 1071 2.61 -8.51 -12.10
CA LEU A 1071 1.73 -8.43 -10.93
C LEU A 1071 2.36 -7.57 -9.84
N GLN A 1072 3.67 -7.71 -9.59
CA GLN A 1072 4.37 -6.88 -8.62
C GLN A 1072 4.36 -5.40 -9.02
N PHE A 1073 4.57 -5.10 -10.31
CA PHE A 1073 4.50 -3.74 -10.85
C PHE A 1073 3.11 -3.12 -10.69
N ILE A 1074 2.04 -3.86 -10.98
CA ILE A 1074 0.66 -3.41 -10.74
C ILE A 1074 0.41 -3.18 -9.24
N GLY A 1075 0.91 -4.08 -8.39
CA GLY A 1075 0.87 -3.93 -6.93
C GLY A 1075 1.58 -2.65 -6.47
N MET A 1076 2.77 -2.39 -6.99
CA MET A 1076 3.55 -1.19 -6.75
C MET A 1076 2.80 0.08 -7.16
N LEU A 1077 2.24 0.13 -8.38
CA LEU A 1077 1.47 1.30 -8.85
C LEU A 1077 0.31 1.62 -7.91
N TYR A 1078 -0.46 0.60 -7.52
CA TYR A 1078 -1.56 0.78 -6.56
C TYR A 1078 -1.06 1.25 -5.20
N HIS A 1079 0.01 0.64 -4.68
CA HIS A 1079 0.61 1.02 -3.40
C HIS A 1079 1.11 2.47 -3.42
N ARG A 1080 1.79 2.89 -4.49
CA ARG A 1080 2.33 4.25 -4.64
C ARG A 1080 1.24 5.30 -4.63
N ILE A 1081 0.15 5.06 -5.34
CA ILE A 1081 -1.00 5.98 -5.36
C ILE A 1081 -1.67 6.05 -3.98
N MET A 1082 -1.82 4.92 -3.28
CA MET A 1082 -2.37 4.92 -1.92
C MET A 1082 -1.45 5.62 -0.91
N THR A 1083 -0.13 5.47 -1.07
CA THR A 1083 0.88 6.16 -0.26
C THR A 1083 0.83 7.67 -0.51
N LEU A 1084 0.69 8.11 -1.76
CA LEU A 1084 0.49 9.53 -2.09
C LEU A 1084 -0.79 10.09 -1.45
N ILE A 1085 -1.91 9.36 -1.54
CA ILE A 1085 -3.17 9.75 -0.88
C ILE A 1085 -2.96 9.89 0.64
N HIS A 1086 -2.23 8.96 1.26
CA HIS A 1086 -1.91 9.02 2.68
C HIS A 1086 -1.05 10.24 3.02
N TYR A 1087 0.01 10.45 2.26
CA TYR A 1087 0.94 11.55 2.49
C TYR A 1087 0.27 12.93 2.35
N VAL A 1088 -0.57 13.12 1.32
CA VAL A 1088 -1.35 14.35 1.14
C VAL A 1088 -2.34 14.54 2.29
N ALA A 1089 -3.06 13.48 2.68
CA ALA A 1089 -3.97 13.54 3.82
C ALA A 1089 -3.25 13.91 5.13
N PHE A 1090 -2.01 13.41 5.30
CA PHE A 1090 -1.15 13.72 6.44
C PHE A 1090 -0.76 15.22 6.45
N LEU A 1091 -0.23 15.74 5.34
CA LEU A 1091 0.20 17.15 5.23
C LEU A 1091 -0.92 18.18 5.45
N GLU A 1092 -2.16 17.87 5.08
CA GLU A 1092 -3.30 18.78 5.29
C GLU A 1092 -3.78 18.82 6.74
N THR A 1093 -3.49 17.77 7.53
CA THR A 1093 -4.01 17.63 8.89
C THR A 1093 -2.96 17.87 9.98
N GLU A 1094 -1.72 18.17 9.61
CA GLU A 1094 -0.71 18.65 10.56
C GLU A 1094 -1.05 20.06 11.10
N PRO A 1095 -0.90 20.30 12.41
CA PRO A 1095 -1.05 21.62 13.00
C PRO A 1095 -0.03 22.61 12.40
N LYS A 1096 -0.47 23.84 12.12
CA LYS A 1096 0.32 24.89 11.44
C LYS A 1096 1.70 25.16 12.08
N GLN A 1097 1.84 24.93 13.38
CA GLN A 1097 3.11 25.10 14.12
C GLN A 1097 4.18 24.07 13.75
N GLN A 1098 3.82 22.87 13.28
CA GLN A 1098 4.78 21.85 12.80
C GLN A 1098 5.28 22.13 11.37
N LYS A 1099 4.57 22.94 10.58
CA LYS A 1099 5.01 23.30 9.23
C LYS A 1099 6.27 24.18 9.24
N SER A 1100 6.43 25.09 10.22
CA SER A 1100 7.64 25.94 10.28
C SER A 1100 8.88 25.14 10.70
N ALA A 1101 8.76 24.28 11.71
CA ALA A 1101 9.85 23.42 12.17
C ALA A 1101 10.34 22.46 11.06
N ARG A 1102 9.42 21.93 10.23
CA ARG A 1102 9.79 21.10 9.08
C ARG A 1102 10.39 21.91 7.93
N THR A 1103 10.05 23.19 7.79
CA THR A 1103 10.68 24.05 6.76
C THR A 1103 12.13 24.32 7.13
N GLU A 1104 12.44 24.53 8.40
CA GLU A 1104 13.82 24.66 8.90
C GLU A 1104 14.61 23.34 8.79
N VAL A 1105 14.00 22.20 9.11
CA VAL A 1105 14.64 20.88 8.96
C VAL A 1105 14.83 20.48 7.50
N ASN A 1106 13.87 20.76 6.61
CA ASN A 1106 14.02 20.50 5.17
C ASN A 1106 15.09 21.42 4.54
N ILE A 1107 15.24 22.66 5.01
CA ILE A 1107 16.33 23.55 4.58
C ILE A 1107 17.69 22.98 5.03
N PHE A 1108 17.78 22.38 6.22
CA PHE A 1108 19.01 21.70 6.66
C PHE A 1108 19.33 20.43 5.85
N VAL A 1109 18.33 19.62 5.48
CA VAL A 1109 18.50 18.45 4.59
C VAL A 1109 18.91 18.87 3.16
N TYR A 1110 18.58 20.09 2.72
CA TYR A 1110 18.98 20.61 1.41
C TYR A 1110 20.43 21.12 1.34
N TYR A 1111 21.08 21.37 2.48
CA TYR A 1111 22.46 21.90 2.54
C TYR A 1111 23.48 20.92 3.13
N SER A 1112 23.07 19.71 3.55
CA SER A 1112 23.97 18.69 4.12
C SER A 1112 24.06 17.38 3.34
N ASN A 1113 23.59 17.35 2.08
CA ASN A 1113 23.90 16.30 1.11
C ASN A 1113 24.88 16.83 0.07
#